data_AF-A0A7Y5V077-F1
#
_entry.id   AF-A0A7Y5V077-F1
#
_cell.length_a   1.000
_cell.length_b   1.000
_cell.length_c   1.000
_cell.angle_alpha   90.00
_cell.angle_beta   90.00
_cell.angle_gamma   90.00
#
_symmetry.space_group_name_H-M   'P 1'
#
loop_
_entity.id
_entity.type
_entity.pdbx_description
1 polymer ?
#
loop_
_entity_poly.entity_id
_entity_poly.type
_entity_poly.pdbx_seq_one_letter_code
_entity_poly.pdbx_strand_id
1 'polypeptide(L)'
;MSHARFSLTISSLFFLALLLLFIPPSFAARSPEGIGAATDEVSALSAARLQSPSGTISGTVTDQTTGDPLENIGVDVEQGGMGACTDAAGNYTLTVPLDTAYKITAGGSNFCAGGPQIYVREWWQEAATTDAATPILVDSTTSPVTGRNFTLEVGGSLSGTVVDSVTGDPIPSMVVNLDGGSFFTEVCTNSTGHYEFTGLPFNVTLTVSAGGSGNWCSSASYLREYWFEEENQNAADPIVLAPPVPPPTNINFTLDPGGTITGHVYESDGVTPITTSVWISAEPISGGDWVGAGSNPDGSFTMIGITPGTYRVRAEGAGYALEFYDEAGFDGSLATPVIVAAGAVVPDVDFTLDPGGTISGTVYAEDGITPLANMPVNTNEVWVGVCTDENGHYTLMHLPLNQPIRVAAARDSFNWCASQNQTHVVEWWQEAADVTSATPITLTLANRNPTGIDFTLTPGGTVSGIVTDAATGQPIGGMSVTAHFANDTIGVCTNPDGTYQLLGIPHNVQFRVSAGGGNWCSSKTYMQEFWQETPSWDAAVLLSVNSGAPNQTGINFTLTPAGLISGTVYAADGVTPLVNVGVGADSGSSGGGDPVVDRFCTNNDGTYSLLVPLGGTYKVFAGATFCPGPAQSFLLEWWQEAADPGSATPLPVNPATSPVTGINFTLDAGGAISGTVTAAEDGAPLPDIWVCAFDYGAAALNLVPHWFCAQTGPGGGYQITGLATDTYRVWLFPGDRLRLFYNQSPTFDGAAPVAVTTGTTTPDIDFSLPLAGVISGHITDENGQPLDGVTVSLADGTYPECSQPDGSYRIYVPAGSHVIKAEVGMCSDQAAFPTQYFNGVSAPADATPVNVLLGQTVSDIDFTLARSIAGSVMLQGHGTAPDPRWVMTLQVAITADGGAGAVIFSGPLNTDQNGHFVITTSDLPGFTPGLYRLRVKGEHSLANAVVVLLHYGANPVDLGMLIEGDANNNNGVNITDFSILAAAFATAEGLPGYDARADFTDDGIVNISDFSLLASSFTQSGAP
;
A
#
# COMPACT_ATOMS: atom_id res chain seq x y z
N MET A 1 34.57 -27.08 -53.86
CA MET A 1 36.01 -27.08 -54.25
C MET A 1 36.58 -25.70 -53.96
N SER A 2 37.79 -25.61 -53.38
CA SER A 2 38.59 -24.39 -53.08
C SER A 2 37.91 -23.29 -52.22
N HIS A 3 38.18 -23.08 -50.93
CA HIS A 3 39.42 -22.65 -50.23
C HIS A 3 39.85 -21.16 -50.41
N ALA A 4 39.57 -20.37 -49.37
CA ALA A 4 40.53 -19.63 -48.51
C ALA A 4 40.74 -18.09 -48.65
N ARG A 5 40.73 -17.43 -47.47
CA ARG A 5 41.14 -16.03 -47.09
C ARG A 5 40.18 -14.92 -47.57
N PHE A 6 39.85 -13.90 -46.78
CA PHE A 6 40.61 -13.20 -45.72
C PHE A 6 39.90 -13.12 -44.34
N SER A 7 40.68 -12.73 -43.32
CA SER A 7 40.24 -12.44 -41.94
C SER A 7 40.41 -10.95 -41.65
N LEU A 8 39.52 -10.37 -40.83
CA LEU A 8 39.86 -9.21 -40.00
C LEU A 8 39.08 -9.29 -38.67
N THR A 9 39.83 -9.21 -37.57
CA THR A 9 39.35 -9.26 -36.18
C THR A 9 39.45 -7.87 -35.55
N ILE A 10 38.50 -7.51 -34.69
CA ILE A 10 38.73 -6.54 -33.60
C ILE A 10 38.21 -7.18 -32.32
N SER A 11 39.10 -7.39 -31.36
CA SER A 11 38.75 -7.79 -29.99
C SER A 11 39.87 -7.43 -29.02
N SER A 12 39.48 -6.93 -27.85
CA SER A 12 40.23 -6.92 -26.58
C SER A 12 41.64 -6.33 -26.54
N LEU A 13 41.75 -5.09 -26.04
CA LEU A 13 42.79 -4.74 -25.05
C LEU A 13 42.16 -4.87 -23.66
N PHE A 14 42.66 -5.77 -22.81
CA PHE A 14 42.79 -5.61 -21.35
C PHE A 14 43.64 -6.78 -20.79
N PHE A 15 44.29 -6.55 -19.64
CA PHE A 15 45.26 -7.43 -18.94
C PHE A 15 46.61 -7.72 -19.63
N LEU A 16 47.68 -7.12 -19.09
CA LEU A 16 48.59 -7.84 -18.16
C LEU A 16 49.62 -6.86 -17.54
N ALA A 17 49.51 -6.56 -16.24
CA ALA A 17 50.56 -5.87 -15.47
C ALA A 17 50.43 -6.16 -13.96
N LEU A 18 51.11 -7.21 -13.47
CA LEU A 18 51.34 -7.44 -12.04
C LEU A 18 52.62 -8.30 -11.83
N LEU A 19 53.19 -8.24 -10.63
CA LEU A 19 54.53 -8.72 -10.20
C LEU A 19 55.71 -7.88 -10.78
N LEU A 20 56.62 -7.30 -9.99
CA LEU A 20 56.87 -7.35 -8.53
C LEU A 20 57.39 -6.00 -8.03
N LEU A 21 56.94 -5.52 -6.86
CA LEU A 21 57.68 -4.50 -6.10
C LEU A 21 57.48 -4.63 -4.57
N PHE A 22 58.56 -5.07 -3.92
CA PHE A 22 58.73 -5.28 -2.48
C PHE A 22 60.27 -5.35 -2.20
N ILE A 23 60.83 -4.97 -1.04
CA ILE A 23 60.21 -4.36 0.15
C ILE A 23 60.65 -2.85 0.26
N PRO A 24 61.57 -2.32 1.12
CA PRO A 24 61.55 -0.87 1.43
C PRO A 24 62.86 -0.09 1.13
N PRO A 25 62.83 1.26 1.24
CA PRO A 25 64.05 2.07 1.32
C PRO A 25 64.56 2.16 2.78
N SER A 26 65.79 1.73 3.01
CA SER A 26 66.61 2.18 4.15
C SER A 26 68.06 2.39 3.69
N PHE A 27 68.78 3.28 4.39
CA PHE A 27 69.87 4.10 3.84
C PHE A 27 71.22 3.40 3.56
N ALA A 28 72.00 4.07 2.69
CA ALA A 28 73.47 4.18 2.66
C ALA A 28 74.35 3.19 1.84
N ALA A 29 74.83 3.72 0.70
CA ALA A 29 76.21 3.67 0.18
C ALA A 29 77.01 2.33 0.16
N ARG A 30 77.40 1.86 -1.03
CA ARG A 30 78.74 2.07 -1.65
C ARG A 30 78.84 1.36 -3.02
N SER A 31 79.74 1.83 -3.89
CA SER A 31 80.03 1.31 -5.24
C SER A 31 81.19 0.28 -5.24
N PRO A 32 81.64 -0.27 -6.40
CA PRO A 32 80.98 -1.39 -7.09
C PRO A 32 81.97 -2.51 -7.50
N GLU A 33 81.52 -3.75 -7.75
CA GLU A 33 82.34 -4.69 -8.55
C GLU A 33 81.56 -5.88 -9.14
N GLY A 34 81.67 -6.05 -10.46
CA GLY A 34 81.98 -7.35 -11.07
C GLY A 34 80.86 -8.30 -11.54
N ILE A 35 80.87 -8.57 -12.86
CA ILE A 35 80.52 -9.86 -13.51
C ILE A 35 79.01 -10.21 -13.56
N GLY A 36 78.41 -10.60 -14.70
CA GLY A 36 78.94 -10.69 -16.06
C GLY A 36 78.12 -11.64 -16.97
N ALA A 37 77.77 -11.15 -18.17
CA ALA A 37 77.41 -11.88 -19.39
C ALA A 37 76.40 -13.05 -19.33
N ALA A 38 75.18 -12.79 -19.82
CA ALA A 38 74.52 -13.65 -20.83
C ALA A 38 73.47 -12.84 -21.63
N THR A 39 73.23 -13.25 -22.88
CA THR A 39 72.23 -12.78 -23.87
C THR A 39 72.53 -11.49 -24.66
N ASP A 40 73.40 -11.61 -25.65
CA ASP A 40 73.14 -11.00 -26.97
C ASP A 40 71.84 -11.56 -27.58
N GLU A 41 71.30 -10.86 -28.59
CA GLU A 41 70.02 -11.11 -29.32
C GLU A 41 68.73 -10.41 -28.80
N VAL A 42 68.82 -9.37 -27.96
CA VAL A 42 67.70 -8.41 -27.75
C VAL A 42 68.14 -6.94 -27.80
N SER A 43 69.04 -6.60 -28.74
CA SER A 43 69.69 -5.27 -28.82
C SER A 43 69.42 -4.50 -30.12
N ALA A 44 68.34 -4.82 -30.86
CA ALA A 44 67.99 -4.18 -32.14
C ALA A 44 66.51 -3.77 -32.33
N LEU A 45 65.66 -3.85 -31.30
CA LEU A 45 64.20 -3.62 -31.40
C LEU A 45 63.60 -2.70 -30.32
N SER A 46 64.40 -1.81 -29.71
CA SER A 46 63.93 -0.88 -28.65
C SER A 46 64.10 0.63 -28.98
N ALA A 47 64.44 0.98 -30.23
CA ALA A 47 64.70 2.36 -30.65
C ALA A 47 63.82 2.83 -31.83
N ALA A 48 62.52 2.57 -31.75
CA ALA A 48 61.52 3.15 -32.65
C ALA A 48 60.18 3.36 -31.90
N ARG A 49 60.18 4.23 -30.88
CA ARG A 49 58.92 4.74 -30.32
C ARG A 49 58.26 5.56 -31.43
N LEU A 50 57.04 5.17 -31.85
CA LEU A 50 56.25 5.95 -32.79
C LEU A 50 56.00 7.33 -32.19
N GLN A 51 56.76 8.32 -32.66
CA GLN A 51 56.58 9.71 -32.32
C GLN A 51 55.52 10.24 -33.28
N SER A 52 54.28 10.37 -32.81
CA SER A 52 53.21 10.99 -33.59
C SER A 52 53.67 12.36 -34.09
N PRO A 53 53.43 12.71 -35.37
CA PRO A 53 53.83 14.01 -35.87
C PRO A 53 53.10 15.09 -35.07
N SER A 54 53.86 16.08 -34.59
CA SER A 54 53.36 17.16 -33.73
C SER A 54 53.47 18.50 -34.43
N GLY A 55 52.44 19.32 -34.23
CA GLY A 55 52.43 20.73 -34.60
C GLY A 55 52.62 21.63 -33.37
N THR A 56 52.62 22.93 -33.61
CA THR A 56 52.75 23.93 -32.54
C THR A 56 51.71 25.05 -32.67
N ILE A 57 51.32 25.59 -31.52
CA ILE A 57 50.48 26.80 -31.39
C ILE A 57 51.25 27.82 -30.55
N SER A 58 51.32 29.07 -30.98
CA SER A 58 52.11 30.12 -30.31
C SER A 58 51.46 31.51 -30.36
N GLY A 59 51.77 32.32 -29.35
CA GLY A 59 51.30 33.70 -29.21
C GLY A 59 51.88 34.36 -27.95
N THR A 60 51.34 35.53 -27.62
CA THR A 60 51.70 36.30 -26.41
C THR A 60 50.54 36.43 -25.43
N VAL A 61 50.83 36.53 -24.14
CA VAL A 61 49.85 36.88 -23.09
C VAL A 61 50.24 38.21 -22.46
N THR A 62 49.29 39.14 -22.35
CA THR A 62 49.48 40.51 -21.82
C THR A 62 48.40 40.91 -20.82
N ASP A 63 48.70 41.82 -19.90
CA ASP A 63 47.74 42.46 -19.00
C ASP A 63 46.80 43.41 -19.79
N GLN A 64 45.49 43.32 -19.59
CA GLN A 64 44.51 44.15 -20.31
C GLN A 64 44.51 45.63 -19.90
N THR A 65 44.92 45.94 -18.67
CA THR A 65 44.93 47.29 -18.11
C THR A 65 46.24 48.02 -18.41
N THR A 66 47.38 47.34 -18.27
CA THR A 66 48.70 47.97 -18.46
C THR A 66 49.31 47.71 -19.84
N GLY A 67 48.92 46.61 -20.51
CA GLY A 67 49.53 46.15 -21.76
C GLY A 67 50.89 45.47 -21.59
N ASP A 68 51.34 45.23 -20.35
CA ASP A 68 52.61 44.57 -20.07
C ASP A 68 52.55 43.06 -20.38
N PRO A 69 53.65 42.44 -20.85
CA PRO A 69 53.72 40.99 -21.04
C PRO A 69 53.67 40.25 -19.70
N LEU A 70 52.90 39.15 -19.65
CA LEU A 70 52.73 38.34 -18.45
C LEU A 70 53.62 37.09 -18.49
N GLU A 71 54.59 37.02 -17.58
CA GLU A 71 55.49 35.86 -17.39
C GLU A 71 54.83 34.75 -16.56
N ASN A 72 55.17 33.50 -16.88
CA ASN A 72 54.80 32.29 -16.14
C ASN A 72 53.27 32.04 -16.04
N ILE A 73 52.48 32.56 -17.00
CA ILE A 73 51.08 32.20 -17.19
C ILE A 73 50.99 30.84 -17.88
N GLY A 74 50.16 29.94 -17.36
CA GLY A 74 49.81 28.71 -18.04
C GLY A 74 48.86 28.95 -19.19
N VAL A 75 49.21 28.41 -20.36
CA VAL A 75 48.34 28.24 -21.53
C VAL A 75 48.18 26.74 -21.75
N ASP A 76 46.96 26.24 -21.90
CA ASP A 76 46.66 24.81 -21.92
C ASP A 76 45.49 24.42 -22.86
N VAL A 77 45.36 23.12 -23.15
CA VAL A 77 44.29 22.54 -23.99
C VAL A 77 43.23 21.81 -23.15
N GLU A 78 41.98 21.89 -23.59
CA GLU A 78 40.77 21.38 -22.91
C GLU A 78 40.88 19.95 -22.34
N GLN A 79 41.34 18.97 -23.14
CA GLN A 79 41.44 17.56 -22.72
C GLN A 79 42.74 16.94 -23.26
N GLY A 80 43.85 17.11 -22.54
CA GLY A 80 45.09 16.45 -22.98
C GLY A 80 46.31 16.49 -22.06
N GLY A 81 46.28 17.22 -20.93
CA GLY A 81 47.48 17.36 -20.09
C GLY A 81 48.66 18.03 -20.80
N MET A 82 48.38 18.82 -21.85
CA MET A 82 49.36 19.53 -22.66
C MET A 82 49.22 21.03 -22.41
N GLY A 83 50.27 21.64 -21.90
CA GLY A 83 50.33 23.06 -21.58
C GLY A 83 51.75 23.63 -21.75
N ALA A 84 51.85 24.95 -21.76
CA ALA A 84 53.10 25.69 -21.83
C ALA A 84 53.01 26.97 -20.97
N CYS A 85 54.13 27.36 -20.37
CA CYS A 85 54.24 28.61 -19.63
C CYS A 85 54.73 29.74 -20.54
N THR A 86 54.27 30.96 -20.28
CA THR A 86 54.81 32.16 -20.94
C THR A 86 56.21 32.52 -20.42
N ASP A 87 57.07 33.02 -21.30
CA ASP A 87 58.38 33.57 -20.95
C ASP A 87 58.29 35.01 -20.39
N ALA A 88 59.44 35.58 -20.00
CA ALA A 88 59.56 36.96 -19.50
C ALA A 88 59.12 38.06 -20.49
N ALA A 89 58.84 37.72 -21.75
CA ALA A 89 58.28 38.60 -22.76
C ALA A 89 56.84 38.18 -23.17
N GLY A 90 56.19 37.34 -22.35
CA GLY A 90 54.81 36.90 -22.51
C GLY A 90 54.59 35.83 -23.56
N ASN A 91 55.64 35.31 -24.20
CA ASN A 91 55.49 34.36 -25.33
C ASN A 91 55.30 32.94 -24.81
N TYR A 92 54.36 32.19 -25.41
CA TYR A 92 54.21 30.75 -25.19
C TYR A 92 54.33 29.96 -26.50
N THR A 93 54.62 28.66 -26.39
CA THR A 93 54.56 27.73 -27.52
C THR A 93 54.08 26.36 -27.04
N LEU A 94 52.82 26.03 -27.34
CA LEU A 94 52.23 24.72 -27.14
C LEU A 94 52.71 23.76 -28.24
N THR A 95 52.98 22.51 -27.85
CA THR A 95 53.24 21.41 -28.80
C THR A 95 52.10 20.39 -28.69
N VAL A 96 51.44 20.08 -29.80
CA VAL A 96 50.24 19.24 -29.85
C VAL A 96 50.27 18.27 -31.03
N PRO A 97 49.65 17.07 -30.95
CA PRO A 97 49.51 16.17 -32.10
C PRO A 97 48.83 16.83 -33.33
N LEU A 98 49.25 16.44 -34.54
CA LEU A 98 48.61 16.88 -35.79
C LEU A 98 47.22 16.25 -36.03
N ASP A 99 46.55 16.81 -37.02
CA ASP A 99 45.25 16.40 -37.58
C ASP A 99 44.11 16.38 -36.55
N THR A 100 44.22 17.26 -35.56
CA THR A 100 43.28 17.41 -34.43
C THR A 100 42.94 18.89 -34.23
N ALA A 101 41.72 19.18 -33.78
CA ALA A 101 41.28 20.54 -33.46
C ALA A 101 41.28 20.76 -31.93
N TYR A 102 41.93 21.83 -31.49
CA TYR A 102 42.15 22.13 -30.06
C TYR A 102 41.48 23.43 -29.65
N LYS A 103 40.74 23.42 -28.54
CA LYS A 103 40.40 24.64 -27.80
C LYS A 103 41.52 24.93 -26.81
N ILE A 104 41.95 26.20 -26.73
CA ILE A 104 43.03 26.65 -25.85
C ILE A 104 42.55 27.73 -24.88
N THR A 105 43.12 27.75 -23.70
CA THR A 105 42.86 28.75 -22.64
C THR A 105 44.17 29.29 -22.06
N ALA A 106 44.15 30.51 -21.53
CA ALA A 106 45.25 31.13 -20.79
C ALA A 106 44.78 31.59 -19.40
N GLY A 107 45.69 31.58 -18.42
CA GLY A 107 45.41 31.96 -17.03
C GLY A 107 45.28 30.78 -16.05
N GLY A 108 45.59 29.55 -16.47
CA GLY A 108 45.58 28.36 -15.61
C GLY A 108 46.88 28.12 -14.84
N SER A 109 46.78 27.46 -13.68
CA SER A 109 47.93 27.13 -12.80
C SER A 109 48.59 25.77 -13.08
N ASN A 110 47.86 24.82 -13.67
CA ASN A 110 48.17 23.38 -13.66
C ASN A 110 49.52 22.97 -14.27
N PHE A 111 50.20 23.86 -14.99
CA PHE A 111 51.49 23.61 -15.65
C PHE A 111 52.65 24.48 -15.15
N CYS A 112 52.36 25.58 -14.44
CA CYS A 112 53.30 26.69 -14.25
C CYS A 112 53.43 27.06 -12.78
N ALA A 113 54.44 26.48 -12.12
CA ALA A 113 54.70 26.72 -10.72
C ALA A 113 55.10 28.20 -10.47
N GLY A 114 54.32 28.90 -9.65
CA GLY A 114 54.60 30.28 -9.22
C GLY A 114 54.17 31.39 -10.19
N GLY A 115 53.26 31.11 -11.14
CA GLY A 115 52.65 32.15 -11.97
C GLY A 115 51.65 33.02 -11.20
N PRO A 116 51.40 34.28 -11.60
CA PRO A 116 50.46 35.16 -10.92
C PRO A 116 49.01 34.69 -11.11
N GLN A 117 48.37 34.24 -10.01
CA GLN A 117 47.02 33.66 -9.99
C GLN A 117 45.88 34.69 -9.92
N ILE A 118 46.18 35.96 -10.17
CA ILE A 118 45.24 37.08 -10.02
C ILE A 118 44.46 37.40 -11.29
N TYR A 119 44.75 36.72 -12.40
CA TYR A 119 44.14 36.99 -13.70
C TYR A 119 42.96 36.06 -13.97
N VAL A 120 41.91 36.58 -14.60
CA VAL A 120 40.75 35.79 -15.03
C VAL A 120 41.17 34.85 -16.16
N ARG A 121 40.76 33.58 -16.08
CA ARG A 121 40.99 32.58 -17.12
C ARG A 121 40.18 32.93 -18.39
N GLU A 122 40.86 32.98 -19.53
CA GLU A 122 40.27 33.35 -20.83
C GLU A 122 40.36 32.16 -21.81
N TRP A 123 39.32 31.93 -22.62
CA TRP A 123 39.38 30.99 -23.76
C TRP A 123 39.58 31.72 -25.09
N TRP A 124 40.17 31.02 -26.06
CA TRP A 124 40.53 31.59 -27.36
C TRP A 124 39.38 32.37 -28.04
N GLN A 125 39.70 33.62 -28.43
CA GLN A 125 38.79 34.64 -28.97
C GLN A 125 37.80 35.24 -27.96
N GLU A 126 38.28 35.68 -26.78
CA GLU A 126 37.46 36.34 -25.75
C GLU A 126 36.24 35.48 -25.33
N ALA A 127 36.38 34.15 -25.43
CA ALA A 127 35.30 33.22 -25.14
C ALA A 127 35.18 33.01 -23.62
N ALA A 128 33.99 33.27 -23.08
CA ALA A 128 33.72 33.11 -21.65
C ALA A 128 33.61 31.64 -21.20
N THR A 129 33.39 30.71 -22.12
CA THR A 129 33.26 29.27 -21.85
C THR A 129 33.95 28.44 -22.91
N THR A 130 34.25 27.18 -22.55
CA THR A 130 34.78 26.17 -23.46
C THR A 130 33.87 25.94 -24.66
N ASP A 131 32.54 25.94 -24.49
CA ASP A 131 31.59 25.74 -25.60
C ASP A 131 31.55 26.92 -26.58
N ALA A 132 31.75 28.14 -26.08
CA ALA A 132 31.86 29.33 -26.92
C ALA A 132 33.23 29.45 -27.63
N ALA A 133 34.25 28.72 -27.19
CA ALA A 133 35.61 28.85 -27.69
C ALA A 133 35.78 28.17 -29.06
N THR A 134 36.28 28.93 -30.04
CA THR A 134 36.47 28.44 -31.41
C THR A 134 37.65 27.46 -31.48
N PRO A 135 37.46 26.21 -31.96
CA PRO A 135 38.54 25.24 -32.02
C PRO A 135 39.58 25.57 -33.10
N ILE A 136 40.86 25.39 -32.77
CA ILE A 136 42.01 25.61 -33.66
C ILE A 136 42.41 24.27 -34.27
N LEU A 137 42.16 24.08 -35.56
CA LEU A 137 42.71 22.94 -36.31
C LEU A 137 44.24 23.07 -36.41
N VAL A 138 44.96 22.02 -36.03
CA VAL A 138 46.41 21.89 -36.20
C VAL A 138 46.70 20.65 -37.02
N ASP A 139 47.07 20.84 -38.28
CA ASP A 139 47.37 19.79 -39.25
C ASP A 139 48.71 20.05 -39.98
N SER A 140 49.07 19.13 -40.87
CA SER A 140 50.30 19.22 -41.67
C SER A 140 50.38 20.42 -42.63
N THR A 141 49.31 21.20 -42.79
CA THR A 141 49.22 22.39 -43.67
C THR A 141 49.10 23.71 -42.89
N THR A 142 48.74 23.65 -41.61
CA THR A 142 48.45 24.80 -40.75
C THR A 142 49.49 25.00 -39.64
N SER A 143 50.28 23.98 -39.29
CA SER A 143 51.38 24.09 -38.33
C SER A 143 52.66 24.72 -38.96
N PRO A 144 53.36 25.65 -38.29
CA PRO A 144 53.08 26.19 -36.94
C PRO A 144 51.97 27.25 -36.96
N VAL A 145 51.02 27.12 -36.04
CA VAL A 145 49.98 28.13 -35.81
C VAL A 145 50.57 29.24 -34.94
N THR A 146 50.51 30.49 -35.41
CA THR A 146 51.08 31.66 -34.73
C THR A 146 50.05 32.78 -34.56
N GLY A 147 50.33 33.74 -33.68
CA GLY A 147 49.45 34.88 -33.42
C GLY A 147 48.21 34.54 -32.60
N ARG A 148 48.30 33.56 -31.71
CA ARG A 148 47.23 33.19 -30.77
C ARG A 148 47.41 33.93 -29.44
N ASN A 149 47.20 35.23 -29.47
CA ASN A 149 47.48 36.11 -28.34
C ASN A 149 46.27 36.22 -27.39
N PHE A 150 46.53 36.33 -26.09
CA PHE A 150 45.53 36.52 -25.03
C PHE A 150 45.75 37.84 -24.29
N THR A 151 44.68 38.41 -23.73
CA THR A 151 44.75 39.68 -23.00
C THR A 151 43.94 39.55 -21.72
N LEU A 152 44.61 39.37 -20.57
CA LEU A 152 43.95 38.94 -19.35
C LEU A 152 43.58 40.12 -18.44
N GLU A 153 42.36 40.10 -17.90
CA GLU A 153 41.91 41.00 -16.83
C GLU A 153 42.36 40.53 -15.45
N VAL A 154 42.64 41.46 -14.53
CA VAL A 154 42.82 41.13 -13.11
C VAL A 154 41.45 40.82 -12.50
N GLY A 155 41.28 39.60 -12.00
CA GLY A 155 40.07 39.13 -11.34
C GLY A 155 39.99 39.50 -9.86
N GLY A 156 38.83 39.25 -9.27
CA GLY A 156 38.60 39.33 -7.83
C GLY A 156 39.24 38.17 -7.06
N SER A 157 39.16 38.28 -5.73
CA SER A 157 39.46 37.18 -4.81
C SER A 157 38.36 37.02 -3.77
N LEU A 158 38.32 35.83 -3.18
CA LEU A 158 37.41 35.45 -2.10
C LEU A 158 38.17 34.54 -1.13
N SER A 159 38.08 34.81 0.17
CA SER A 159 38.76 33.99 1.19
C SER A 159 37.94 33.86 2.48
N GLY A 160 38.37 32.90 3.29
CA GLY A 160 37.85 32.67 4.62
C GLY A 160 38.55 31.50 5.31
N THR A 161 37.98 31.06 6.43
CA THR A 161 38.52 29.97 7.26
C THR A 161 37.48 28.90 7.53
N VAL A 162 37.90 27.64 7.51
CA VAL A 162 37.11 26.48 7.90
C VAL A 162 37.59 25.95 9.26
N VAL A 163 36.66 25.82 10.20
CA VAL A 163 36.90 25.30 11.56
C VAL A 163 35.95 24.14 11.87
N ASP A 164 36.31 23.29 12.82
CA ASP A 164 35.48 22.20 13.36
C ASP A 164 34.47 22.76 14.38
N SER A 165 33.19 22.38 14.25
CA SER A 165 32.09 22.93 15.05
C SER A 165 32.16 22.58 16.55
N VAL A 166 32.77 21.45 16.90
CA VAL A 166 32.79 20.88 18.26
C VAL A 166 33.98 21.40 19.07
N THR A 167 35.13 21.56 18.42
CA THR A 167 36.42 21.93 19.02
C THR A 167 36.77 23.39 18.78
N GLY A 168 36.29 23.99 17.68
CA GLY A 168 36.72 25.30 17.19
C GLY A 168 38.11 25.30 16.56
N ASP A 169 38.75 24.14 16.40
CA ASP A 169 40.08 24.04 15.79
C ASP A 169 40.01 24.20 14.26
N PRO A 170 41.00 24.84 13.62
CA PRO A 170 41.03 24.99 12.16
C PRO A 170 41.22 23.65 11.45
N ILE A 171 40.40 23.35 10.44
CA ILE A 171 40.48 22.09 9.68
C ILE A 171 41.46 22.26 8.50
N PRO A 172 42.63 21.61 8.50
CA PRO A 172 43.57 21.66 7.39
C PRO A 172 43.19 20.67 6.28
N SER A 173 43.61 20.94 5.05
CA SER A 173 43.38 20.07 3.88
C SER A 173 41.90 19.71 3.65
N MET A 174 40.99 20.59 4.07
CA MET A 174 39.55 20.51 3.79
C MET A 174 39.28 21.03 2.39
N VAL A 175 38.42 20.35 1.63
CA VAL A 175 38.01 20.83 0.31
C VAL A 175 37.04 22.00 0.46
N VAL A 176 37.28 23.07 -0.30
CA VAL A 176 36.35 24.18 -0.50
C VAL A 176 36.12 24.30 -2.00
N ASN A 177 34.86 24.25 -2.42
CA ASN A 177 34.43 24.32 -3.80
C ASN A 177 33.81 25.70 -4.09
N LEU A 178 34.07 26.24 -5.27
CA LEU A 178 33.47 27.47 -5.77
C LEU A 178 32.95 27.24 -7.18
N ASP A 179 31.64 27.38 -7.32
CA ASP A 179 30.88 27.23 -8.56
C ASP A 179 30.39 28.60 -9.03
N GLY A 180 30.76 28.99 -10.25
CA GLY A 180 30.30 30.21 -10.91
C GLY A 180 29.26 29.97 -12.01
N GLY A 181 28.70 28.75 -12.09
CA GLY A 181 27.77 28.28 -13.12
C GLY A 181 28.40 28.00 -14.49
N SER A 182 29.40 28.79 -14.88
CA SER A 182 30.19 28.59 -16.12
C SER A 182 31.60 28.05 -15.89
N PHE A 183 32.03 27.97 -14.63
CA PHE A 183 33.30 27.40 -14.21
C PHE A 183 33.18 26.85 -12.78
N PHE A 184 33.99 25.84 -12.49
CA PHE A 184 34.09 25.20 -11.18
C PHE A 184 35.56 25.15 -10.77
N THR A 185 35.86 25.42 -9.51
CA THR A 185 37.23 25.39 -8.97
C THR A 185 37.23 24.94 -7.51
N GLU A 186 38.27 24.20 -7.13
CA GLU A 186 38.45 23.63 -5.79
C GLU A 186 39.78 24.11 -5.20
N VAL A 187 39.81 24.39 -3.90
CA VAL A 187 41.04 24.61 -3.14
C VAL A 187 41.00 23.81 -1.84
N CYS A 188 42.16 23.37 -1.36
CA CYS A 188 42.28 22.80 -0.02
C CYS A 188 42.65 23.89 1.00
N THR A 189 42.06 23.87 2.18
CA THR A 189 42.48 24.73 3.29
C THR A 189 43.94 24.45 3.71
N ASN A 190 44.64 25.48 4.16
CA ASN A 190 46.00 25.35 4.67
C ASN A 190 46.03 24.90 6.15
N SER A 191 47.22 24.84 6.77
CA SER A 191 47.40 24.43 8.18
C SER A 191 46.74 25.34 9.23
N THR A 192 46.11 26.45 8.83
CA THR A 192 45.33 27.34 9.69
C THR A 192 43.86 27.40 9.28
N GLY A 193 43.37 26.41 8.51
CA GLY A 193 41.98 26.35 8.03
C GLY A 193 41.65 27.38 6.95
N HIS A 194 42.61 28.22 6.55
CA HIS A 194 42.36 29.31 5.60
C HIS A 194 42.41 28.81 4.16
N TYR A 195 41.47 29.27 3.35
CA TYR A 195 41.42 29.06 1.92
C TYR A 195 41.28 30.40 1.19
N GLU A 196 41.72 30.45 -0.07
CA GLU A 196 41.60 31.64 -0.92
C GLU A 196 41.45 31.23 -2.38
N PHE A 197 40.49 31.84 -3.06
CA PHE A 197 40.34 31.81 -4.50
C PHE A 197 40.79 33.16 -5.07
N THR A 198 41.56 33.16 -6.15
CA THR A 198 42.05 34.36 -6.85
C THR A 198 41.79 34.26 -8.34
N GLY A 199 41.76 35.40 -9.04
CA GLY A 199 41.52 35.42 -10.49
C GLY A 199 40.07 35.16 -10.87
N LEU A 200 39.13 35.42 -9.95
CA LEU A 200 37.70 35.20 -10.18
C LEU A 200 37.12 36.30 -11.08
N PRO A 201 36.25 35.99 -12.06
CA PRO A 201 35.56 37.03 -12.83
C PRO A 201 34.65 37.89 -11.93
N PHE A 202 34.41 39.13 -12.34
CA PHE A 202 33.48 40.04 -11.68
C PHE A 202 32.07 39.96 -12.27
N ASN A 203 31.06 40.33 -11.48
CA ASN A 203 29.63 40.31 -11.82
C ASN A 203 29.06 38.92 -12.17
N VAL A 204 29.76 37.85 -11.79
CA VAL A 204 29.20 36.50 -11.74
C VAL A 204 28.57 36.23 -10.38
N THR A 205 27.59 35.33 -10.36
CA THR A 205 27.06 34.72 -9.14
C THR A 205 27.94 33.52 -8.78
N LEU A 206 28.38 33.45 -7.54
CA LEU A 206 29.22 32.39 -7.00
C LEU A 206 28.50 31.68 -5.86
N THR A 207 28.51 30.35 -5.90
CA THR A 207 28.11 29.50 -4.79
C THR A 207 29.37 28.84 -4.22
N VAL A 208 29.55 28.89 -2.90
CA VAL A 208 30.70 28.33 -2.20
C VAL A 208 30.22 27.26 -1.22
N SER A 209 30.95 26.15 -1.14
CA SER A 209 30.72 25.09 -0.15
C SER A 209 32.04 24.57 0.42
N ALA A 210 32.03 24.07 1.65
CA ALA A 210 33.15 23.37 2.27
C ALA A 210 32.69 22.00 2.76
N GLY A 211 33.57 20.99 2.76
CA GLY A 211 33.24 19.66 3.29
C GLY A 211 33.03 18.55 2.24
N GLY A 212 32.89 17.31 2.73
CA GLY A 212 32.86 16.09 1.91
C GLY A 212 34.22 15.71 1.31
N SER A 213 34.21 14.77 0.36
CA SER A 213 35.41 14.31 -0.36
C SER A 213 35.73 15.20 -1.57
N GLY A 214 37.02 15.45 -1.79
CA GLY A 214 37.56 16.10 -2.98
C GLY A 214 38.72 15.29 -3.56
N ASN A 215 38.98 15.39 -4.86
CA ASN A 215 39.95 14.52 -5.55
C ASN A 215 41.41 14.70 -5.10
N TRP A 216 41.72 15.82 -4.41
CA TRP A 216 43.09 16.22 -4.05
C TRP A 216 43.26 16.62 -2.57
N CYS A 217 42.17 16.76 -1.82
CA CYS A 217 42.16 17.18 -0.42
C CYS A 217 41.90 15.98 0.50
N SER A 218 42.56 15.92 1.66
CA SER A 218 42.65 14.70 2.47
C SER A 218 41.64 14.59 3.63
N SER A 219 40.88 15.64 3.92
CA SER A 219 40.10 15.75 5.16
C SER A 219 38.60 15.50 4.94
N ALA A 220 38.23 14.34 4.40
CA ALA A 220 36.86 14.04 3.95
C ALA A 220 35.89 13.55 5.05
N SER A 221 36.21 13.74 6.33
CA SER A 221 35.43 13.27 7.49
C SER A 221 34.45 14.30 8.06
N TYR A 222 34.16 15.38 7.34
CA TYR A 222 33.23 16.43 7.76
C TYR A 222 32.10 16.56 6.74
N LEU A 223 30.93 16.94 7.25
CA LEU A 223 29.74 17.18 6.44
C LEU A 223 29.98 18.33 5.46
N ARG A 224 29.21 18.34 4.36
CA ARG A 224 29.26 19.43 3.38
C ARG A 224 28.24 20.49 3.74
N GLU A 225 28.73 21.71 3.88
CA GLU A 225 27.92 22.91 4.14
C GLU A 225 28.04 23.87 2.95
N TYR A 226 26.93 24.50 2.58
CA TYR A 226 26.93 25.60 1.62
C TYR A 226 26.93 26.94 2.36
N TRP A 227 27.38 27.99 1.67
CA TRP A 227 27.55 29.31 2.28
C TRP A 227 26.28 29.81 2.97
N PHE A 228 26.48 30.36 4.17
CA PHE A 228 25.45 30.81 5.13
C PHE A 228 24.74 29.69 5.93
N GLU A 229 25.43 28.58 6.20
CA GLU A 229 24.92 27.44 6.99
C GLU A 229 23.73 26.73 6.31
N GLU A 230 23.71 26.73 4.98
CA GLU A 230 22.61 26.17 4.18
C GLU A 230 22.90 24.71 3.78
N GLU A 231 21.91 23.84 3.93
CA GLU A 231 22.06 22.38 3.76
C GLU A 231 22.23 21.95 2.30
N ASN A 232 21.89 22.80 1.31
CA ASN A 232 21.96 22.45 -0.11
C ASN A 232 22.19 23.65 -1.03
N GLN A 233 22.65 23.35 -2.25
CA GLN A 233 23.03 24.35 -3.27
C GLN A 233 21.90 25.30 -3.68
N ASN A 234 20.63 24.90 -3.57
CA ASN A 234 19.48 25.71 -3.98
C ASN A 234 19.03 26.71 -2.90
N ALA A 235 19.40 26.47 -1.64
CA ALA A 235 19.13 27.37 -0.52
C ALA A 235 20.28 28.38 -0.27
N ALA A 236 21.50 28.03 -0.69
CA ALA A 236 22.71 28.83 -0.52
C ALA A 236 22.61 30.27 -1.07
N ASP A 237 22.98 31.25 -0.25
CA ASP A 237 22.89 32.67 -0.60
C ASP A 237 23.97 33.05 -1.65
N PRO A 238 23.61 33.62 -2.81
CA PRO A 238 24.55 33.86 -3.91
C PRO A 238 25.55 35.00 -3.63
N ILE A 239 26.85 34.72 -3.73
CA ILE A 239 27.91 35.73 -3.59
C ILE A 239 28.18 36.39 -4.95
N VAL A 240 28.08 37.73 -5.03
CA VAL A 240 28.42 38.49 -6.24
C VAL A 240 29.66 39.34 -6.01
N LEU A 241 30.72 39.12 -6.81
CA LEU A 241 31.92 39.95 -6.78
C LEU A 241 31.74 41.21 -7.64
N ALA A 242 31.75 42.39 -7.03
CA ALA A 242 31.63 43.67 -7.73
C ALA A 242 32.83 44.60 -7.42
N PRO A 243 33.44 45.27 -8.42
CA PRO A 243 34.46 46.30 -8.19
C PRO A 243 33.83 47.61 -7.67
N PRO A 244 34.55 48.42 -6.86
CA PRO A 244 35.87 48.19 -6.28
C PRO A 244 35.82 47.63 -4.86
N VAL A 245 36.80 46.78 -4.55
CA VAL A 245 36.97 46.03 -3.29
C VAL A 245 37.50 46.90 -2.12
N PRO A 246 37.33 46.48 -0.84
CA PRO A 246 38.03 45.32 -0.26
C PRO A 246 37.31 43.97 -0.49
N PRO A 247 38.06 42.86 -0.70
CA PRO A 247 37.46 41.57 -1.05
C PRO A 247 36.61 40.99 0.07
N PRO A 248 35.67 40.07 -0.23
CA PRO A 248 35.04 39.23 0.79
C PRO A 248 36.10 38.30 1.40
N THR A 249 36.47 38.56 2.66
CA THR A 249 37.49 37.82 3.41
C THR A 249 36.95 37.09 4.65
N ASN A 250 35.62 37.07 4.81
CA ASN A 250 34.92 36.51 5.97
C ASN A 250 33.97 35.38 5.55
N ILE A 251 34.29 34.65 4.48
CA ILE A 251 33.48 33.53 3.99
C ILE A 251 33.89 32.28 4.79
N ASN A 252 33.51 32.25 6.06
CA ASN A 252 33.96 31.23 7.02
C ASN A 252 32.93 30.10 7.16
N PHE A 253 33.41 28.87 7.38
CA PHE A 253 32.58 27.68 7.56
C PHE A 253 32.91 27.00 8.91
N THR A 254 31.91 26.35 9.51
CA THR A 254 31.99 25.78 10.86
C THR A 254 31.53 24.32 10.81
N LEU A 255 32.34 23.46 10.17
CA LEU A 255 31.90 22.15 9.72
C LEU A 255 31.61 21.18 10.88
N ASP A 256 30.45 20.53 10.81
CA ASP A 256 30.12 19.39 11.66
C ASP A 256 30.93 18.11 11.29
N PRO A 257 31.47 17.37 12.27
CA PRO A 257 32.19 16.13 12.02
C PRO A 257 31.21 15.00 11.63
N GLY A 258 31.40 14.44 10.44
CA GLY A 258 30.61 13.33 9.95
C GLY A 258 30.99 12.01 10.62
N GLY A 259 30.02 11.14 10.81
CA GLY A 259 30.24 9.78 11.25
C GLY A 259 30.93 8.91 10.19
N THR A 260 31.37 7.73 10.62
CA THR A 260 32.09 6.74 9.81
C THR A 260 31.52 5.35 10.07
N ILE A 261 31.32 4.55 9.02
CA ILE A 261 30.98 3.12 9.12
C ILE A 261 32.13 2.30 8.53
N THR A 262 32.55 1.24 9.21
CA THR A 262 33.58 0.30 8.74
C THR A 262 33.15 -1.15 8.93
N GLY A 263 33.51 -2.02 7.98
CA GLY A 263 33.28 -3.45 8.04
C GLY A 263 33.96 -4.18 6.88
N HIS A 264 33.56 -5.42 6.64
CA HIS A 264 34.08 -6.30 5.60
C HIS A 264 32.97 -6.95 4.78
N VAL A 265 33.29 -7.36 3.56
CA VAL A 265 32.42 -8.18 2.69
C VAL A 265 33.06 -9.55 2.42
N TYR A 266 32.32 -10.61 2.77
CA TYR A 266 32.73 -12.01 2.60
C TYR A 266 31.81 -12.75 1.63
N GLU A 267 32.30 -13.82 1.01
CA GLU A 267 31.45 -14.82 0.36
C GLU A 267 30.56 -15.53 1.40
N SER A 268 29.56 -16.31 0.96
CA SER A 268 28.64 -17.05 1.84
C SER A 268 29.26 -18.13 2.75
N ASP A 269 30.59 -18.25 2.77
CA ASP A 269 31.32 -19.02 3.80
C ASP A 269 31.66 -18.20 5.06
N GLY A 270 31.42 -16.87 5.04
CA GLY A 270 31.66 -15.94 6.13
C GLY A 270 33.14 -15.71 6.46
N VAL A 271 34.08 -16.13 5.60
CA VAL A 271 35.52 -16.04 5.86
C VAL A 271 36.38 -15.66 4.65
N THR A 272 35.91 -15.92 3.42
CA THR A 272 36.62 -15.62 2.17
C THR A 272 36.26 -14.18 1.73
N PRO A 273 37.21 -13.22 1.73
CA PRO A 273 36.87 -11.84 1.37
C PRO A 273 36.58 -11.69 -0.12
N ILE A 274 35.56 -10.91 -0.46
CA ILE A 274 35.22 -10.64 -1.86
C ILE A 274 36.24 -9.66 -2.45
N THR A 275 37.14 -10.19 -3.26
CA THR A 275 38.29 -9.43 -3.83
C THR A 275 37.92 -8.42 -4.93
N THR A 276 36.71 -8.50 -5.47
CA THR A 276 36.13 -7.52 -6.38
C THR A 276 35.41 -6.43 -5.59
N SER A 277 35.54 -5.16 -6.01
CA SER A 277 34.82 -4.05 -5.36
C SER A 277 33.32 -4.33 -5.29
N VAL A 278 32.82 -4.53 -4.07
CA VAL A 278 31.41 -4.49 -3.71
C VAL A 278 31.07 -3.03 -3.40
N TRP A 279 29.89 -2.57 -3.79
CA TRP A 279 29.39 -1.25 -3.39
C TRP A 279 28.56 -1.38 -2.12
N ILE A 280 28.99 -0.75 -1.04
CA ILE A 280 28.23 -0.63 0.20
C ILE A 280 27.56 0.74 0.18
N SER A 281 26.29 0.80 0.58
CA SER A 281 25.52 2.04 0.68
C SER A 281 24.69 2.10 1.95
N ALA A 282 24.58 3.29 2.52
CA ALA A 282 23.78 3.62 3.70
C ALA A 282 22.65 4.58 3.30
N GLU A 283 21.42 4.10 3.44
CA GLU A 283 20.17 4.86 3.24
C GLU A 283 19.71 5.42 4.59
N PRO A 284 19.57 6.75 4.76
CA PRO A 284 18.98 7.32 5.97
C PRO A 284 17.49 6.98 6.05
N ILE A 285 17.05 6.39 7.17
CA ILE A 285 15.65 5.95 7.36
C ILE A 285 14.66 7.14 7.37
N SER A 286 15.14 8.33 7.70
CA SER A 286 14.38 9.60 7.60
C SER A 286 14.09 10.06 6.17
N GLY A 287 14.68 9.40 5.17
CA GLY A 287 14.88 9.97 3.84
C GLY A 287 16.07 10.95 3.82
N GLY A 288 16.64 11.14 2.62
CA GLY A 288 17.83 11.96 2.40
C GLY A 288 18.76 11.36 1.34
N ASP A 289 19.92 11.99 1.14
CA ASP A 289 20.95 11.49 0.22
C ASP A 289 21.63 10.22 0.75
N TRP A 290 21.94 9.31 -0.17
CA TRP A 290 22.61 8.06 0.13
C TRP A 290 24.13 8.25 0.19
N VAL A 291 24.79 7.67 1.19
CA VAL A 291 26.25 7.64 1.29
C VAL A 291 26.76 6.24 0.94
N GLY A 292 27.89 6.11 0.25
CA GLY A 292 28.41 4.80 -0.14
C GLY A 292 29.92 4.75 -0.32
N ALA A 293 30.48 3.53 -0.30
CA ALA A 293 31.89 3.26 -0.57
C ALA A 293 32.07 1.88 -1.23
N GLY A 294 33.12 1.77 -2.05
CA GLY A 294 33.59 0.47 -2.56
C GLY A 294 34.42 -0.29 -1.53
N SER A 295 34.33 -1.62 -1.53
CA SER A 295 35.25 -2.48 -0.77
C SER A 295 36.64 -2.56 -1.40
N ASN A 296 37.65 -2.70 -0.54
CA ASN A 296 39.02 -3.02 -0.90
C ASN A 296 39.16 -4.49 -1.33
N PRO A 297 40.24 -4.88 -2.02
CA PRO A 297 40.49 -6.27 -2.41
C PRO A 297 40.71 -7.27 -1.26
N ASP A 298 40.81 -6.81 -0.01
CA ASP A 298 40.84 -7.63 1.21
C ASP A 298 39.46 -7.72 1.90
N GLY A 299 38.40 -7.25 1.23
CA GLY A 299 37.03 -7.19 1.72
C GLY A 299 36.72 -5.99 2.60
N SER A 300 37.71 -5.26 3.14
CA SER A 300 37.44 -4.13 4.04
C SER A 300 36.80 -2.94 3.31
N PHE A 301 35.89 -2.22 3.97
CA PHE A 301 35.35 -0.96 3.46
C PHE A 301 35.30 0.12 4.55
N THR A 302 35.21 1.37 4.14
CA THR A 302 35.13 2.53 5.05
C THR A 302 34.31 3.63 4.39
N MET A 303 33.10 3.88 4.90
CA MET A 303 32.25 5.01 4.53
C MET A 303 32.48 6.15 5.52
N ILE A 304 32.71 7.37 5.04
CA ILE A 304 33.02 8.57 5.84
C ILE A 304 32.09 9.73 5.48
N GLY A 305 31.95 10.71 6.38
CA GLY A 305 31.14 11.90 6.12
C GLY A 305 29.64 11.65 6.22
N ILE A 306 29.24 10.65 7.01
CA ILE A 306 27.83 10.26 7.19
C ILE A 306 27.17 11.20 8.19
N THR A 307 25.97 11.72 7.89
CA THR A 307 25.23 12.57 8.82
C THR A 307 24.79 11.79 10.08
N PRO A 308 24.65 12.43 11.26
CA PRO A 308 24.11 11.76 12.45
C PRO A 308 22.67 11.29 12.18
N GLY A 309 22.38 10.01 12.40
CA GLY A 309 21.10 9.42 12.03
C GLY A 309 21.04 7.91 12.16
N THR A 310 19.93 7.32 11.72
CA THR A 310 19.73 5.86 11.67
C THR A 310 19.62 5.43 10.21
N TYR A 311 20.40 4.41 9.84
CA TYR A 311 20.59 3.97 8.46
C TYR A 311 20.18 2.52 8.26
N ARG A 312 19.67 2.22 7.06
CA ARG A 312 19.73 0.87 6.49
C ARG A 312 21.01 0.80 5.68
N VAL A 313 21.85 -0.20 5.92
CA VAL A 313 23.07 -0.42 5.15
C VAL A 313 22.91 -1.66 4.30
N ARG A 314 23.28 -1.59 3.02
CA ARG A 314 23.22 -2.70 2.08
C ARG A 314 24.49 -2.82 1.25
N ALA A 315 24.80 -4.03 0.82
CA ALA A 315 25.95 -4.37 0.00
C ALA A 315 25.50 -4.98 -1.34
N GLU A 316 26.12 -4.52 -2.42
CA GLU A 316 25.79 -4.91 -3.81
C GLU A 316 27.07 -5.25 -4.59
N GLY A 317 27.17 -6.49 -5.07
CA GLY A 317 28.36 -7.02 -5.73
C GLY A 317 28.05 -7.69 -7.06
N ALA A 318 28.93 -7.49 -8.06
CA ALA A 318 28.81 -8.14 -9.35
C ALA A 318 28.88 -9.67 -9.23
N GLY A 319 27.76 -10.36 -9.47
CA GLY A 319 27.67 -11.80 -9.24
C GLY A 319 27.40 -12.19 -7.78
N TYR A 320 26.79 -11.31 -7.00
CA TYR A 320 26.25 -11.56 -5.66
C TYR A 320 24.79 -11.08 -5.60
N ALA A 321 24.02 -11.57 -4.65
CA ALA A 321 22.69 -11.04 -4.35
C ALA A 321 22.84 -9.71 -3.60
N LEU A 322 21.80 -8.87 -3.63
CA LEU A 322 21.71 -7.71 -2.75
C LEU A 322 21.46 -8.19 -1.32
N GLU A 323 22.26 -7.72 -0.38
CA GLU A 323 22.18 -8.07 1.04
C GLU A 323 22.06 -6.80 1.90
N PHE A 324 21.07 -6.75 2.78
CA PHE A 324 20.95 -5.76 3.84
C PHE A 324 21.63 -6.26 5.13
N TYR A 325 22.13 -5.32 5.93
CA TYR A 325 22.95 -5.62 7.11
C TYR A 325 22.25 -6.53 8.13
N ASP A 326 23.04 -7.40 8.76
CA ASP A 326 22.65 -8.42 9.76
C ASP A 326 21.80 -9.56 9.18
N GLU A 327 22.23 -10.09 8.02
CA GLU A 327 21.66 -11.26 7.33
C GLU A 327 20.15 -11.10 7.03
N ALA A 328 19.75 -9.88 6.67
CA ALA A 328 18.37 -9.50 6.37
C ALA A 328 17.93 -9.82 4.92
N GLY A 329 18.84 -10.33 4.09
CA GLY A 329 18.58 -10.65 2.69
C GLY A 329 18.29 -9.40 1.87
N PHE A 330 17.33 -9.53 0.95
CA PHE A 330 16.89 -8.43 0.09
C PHE A 330 15.85 -7.51 0.75
N ASP A 331 15.32 -7.86 1.92
CA ASP A 331 14.24 -7.11 2.59
C ASP A 331 14.80 -6.10 3.59
N GLY A 332 14.96 -4.85 3.12
CA GLY A 332 15.42 -3.73 3.95
C GLY A 332 14.52 -3.35 5.12
N SER A 333 13.32 -3.94 5.26
CA SER A 333 12.49 -3.79 6.47
C SER A 333 12.92 -4.69 7.62
N LEU A 334 13.66 -5.78 7.33
CA LEU A 334 14.23 -6.71 8.31
C LEU A 334 15.65 -6.32 8.76
N ALA A 335 16.28 -5.38 8.04
CA ALA A 335 17.65 -4.91 8.30
C ALA A 335 17.83 -4.34 9.71
N THR A 336 18.86 -4.79 10.43
CA THR A 336 19.23 -4.21 11.72
C THR A 336 19.67 -2.74 11.53
N PRO A 337 19.01 -1.75 12.15
CA PRO A 337 19.32 -0.34 11.89
C PRO A 337 20.69 0.08 12.43
N VAL A 338 21.51 0.70 11.59
CA VAL A 338 22.84 1.20 11.95
C VAL A 338 22.73 2.65 12.43
N ILE A 339 22.98 2.88 13.73
CA ILE A 339 22.90 4.21 14.34
C ILE A 339 24.27 4.89 14.29
N VAL A 340 24.35 6.03 13.60
CA VAL A 340 25.56 6.84 13.46
C VAL A 340 25.39 8.12 14.27
N ALA A 341 26.33 8.40 15.18
CA ALA A 341 26.41 9.66 15.92
C ALA A 341 27.46 10.60 15.31
N ALA A 342 27.37 11.91 15.61
CA ALA A 342 28.31 12.92 15.11
C ALA A 342 29.76 12.55 15.46
N GLY A 343 30.64 12.57 14.45
CA GLY A 343 32.05 12.17 14.55
C GLY A 343 32.32 10.73 15.02
N ALA A 344 31.30 9.88 15.17
CA ALA A 344 31.47 8.52 15.69
C ALA A 344 31.89 7.52 14.61
N VAL A 345 32.70 6.53 15.00
CA VAL A 345 33.02 5.37 14.17
C VAL A 345 32.14 4.21 14.61
N VAL A 346 31.40 3.62 13.66
CA VAL A 346 30.61 2.40 13.84
C VAL A 346 31.37 1.24 13.18
N PRO A 347 32.04 0.38 13.97
CA PRO A 347 32.78 -0.77 13.44
C PRO A 347 31.86 -1.99 13.23
N ASP A 348 32.44 -3.06 12.69
CA ASP A 348 31.87 -4.41 12.63
C ASP A 348 30.53 -4.49 11.86
N VAL A 349 30.34 -3.60 10.87
CA VAL A 349 29.23 -3.67 9.90
C VAL A 349 29.61 -4.60 8.75
N ASP A 350 29.82 -5.88 9.09
CA ASP A 350 30.23 -6.92 8.16
C ASP A 350 29.04 -7.53 7.38
N PHE A 351 29.30 -8.07 6.19
CA PHE A 351 28.31 -8.75 5.32
C PHE A 351 28.84 -10.10 4.85
N THR A 352 27.96 -11.10 4.74
CA THR A 352 28.21 -12.31 3.94
C THR A 352 27.28 -12.30 2.74
N LEU A 353 27.82 -12.43 1.51
CA LEU A 353 27.02 -12.30 0.29
C LEU A 353 26.77 -13.64 -0.37
N ASP A 354 25.49 -13.95 -0.55
CA ASP A 354 25.03 -15.11 -1.29
C ASP A 354 25.23 -14.93 -2.82
N PRO A 355 25.48 -15.99 -3.60
CA PRO A 355 25.61 -15.88 -5.05
C PRO A 355 24.28 -15.44 -5.68
N GLY A 356 24.24 -14.25 -6.32
CA GLY A 356 23.05 -13.72 -7.03
C GLY A 356 23.15 -13.79 -8.55
N GLY A 357 22.04 -13.62 -9.27
CA GLY A 357 21.94 -13.72 -10.73
C GLY A 357 21.49 -12.44 -11.42
N THR A 358 21.24 -12.53 -12.73
CA THR A 358 20.73 -11.43 -13.57
C THR A 358 19.54 -11.88 -14.42
N ILE A 359 18.66 -10.96 -14.80
CA ILE A 359 17.60 -11.20 -15.80
C ILE A 359 17.71 -10.14 -16.89
N SER A 360 17.72 -10.54 -18.16
CA SER A 360 17.79 -9.59 -19.29
C SER A 360 16.87 -9.91 -20.46
N GLY A 361 16.50 -8.85 -21.19
CA GLY A 361 15.62 -8.90 -22.34
C GLY A 361 15.52 -7.54 -23.02
N THR A 362 14.53 -7.41 -23.90
CA THR A 362 14.25 -6.22 -24.70
C THR A 362 12.78 -5.85 -24.61
N VAL A 363 12.49 -4.56 -24.47
CA VAL A 363 11.12 -4.03 -24.47
C VAL A 363 10.81 -3.46 -25.85
N TYR A 364 9.74 -3.96 -26.47
CA TYR A 364 9.25 -3.51 -27.77
C TYR A 364 7.91 -2.77 -27.62
N ALA A 365 7.55 -1.99 -28.64
CA ALA A 365 6.19 -1.49 -28.83
C ALA A 365 5.23 -2.59 -29.30
N GLU A 366 3.93 -2.28 -29.36
CA GLU A 366 2.84 -3.14 -29.86
C GLU A 366 3.11 -3.81 -31.23
N ASP A 367 4.02 -3.28 -32.04
CA ASP A 367 4.44 -3.90 -33.31
C ASP A 367 5.40 -5.10 -33.18
N GLY A 368 5.92 -5.36 -31.97
CA GLY A 368 6.87 -6.43 -31.65
C GLY A 368 8.25 -6.28 -32.30
N ILE A 369 8.59 -5.09 -32.81
CA ILE A 369 9.80 -4.85 -33.61
C ILE A 369 10.52 -3.56 -33.21
N THR A 370 9.78 -2.50 -32.88
CA THR A 370 10.32 -1.18 -32.51
C THR A 370 10.74 -1.21 -31.03
N PRO A 371 12.04 -1.11 -30.70
CA PRO A 371 12.48 -1.10 -29.30
C PRO A 371 12.09 0.21 -28.60
N LEU A 372 11.80 0.11 -27.30
CA LEU A 372 11.38 1.25 -26.47
C LEU A 372 12.45 1.58 -25.42
N ALA A 373 13.07 2.74 -25.58
CA ALA A 373 14.10 3.27 -24.69
C ALA A 373 13.52 3.99 -23.46
N ASN A 374 14.27 3.97 -22.34
CA ASN A 374 13.91 4.55 -21.05
C ASN A 374 12.61 3.98 -20.44
N MET A 375 12.24 2.75 -20.78
CA MET A 375 11.12 2.05 -20.15
C MET A 375 11.54 1.42 -18.82
N PRO A 376 10.78 1.61 -17.73
CA PRO A 376 11.06 0.95 -16.46
C PRO A 376 10.75 -0.55 -16.59
N VAL A 377 11.67 -1.38 -16.13
CA VAL A 377 11.51 -2.84 -15.97
C VAL A 377 11.91 -3.20 -14.55
N ASN A 378 10.97 -3.77 -13.80
CA ASN A 378 11.07 -3.96 -12.36
C ASN A 378 10.70 -5.39 -11.96
N THR A 379 11.26 -5.88 -10.84
CA THR A 379 10.81 -7.10 -10.16
C THR A 379 9.77 -6.78 -9.08
N ASN A 380 8.91 -7.76 -8.76
CA ASN A 380 7.86 -7.58 -7.76
C ASN A 380 8.28 -8.01 -6.35
N GLU A 381 8.92 -9.17 -6.23
CA GLU A 381 9.26 -9.76 -4.94
C GLU A 381 10.49 -9.11 -4.30
N VAL A 382 11.45 -8.67 -5.11
CA VAL A 382 12.77 -8.19 -4.64
C VAL A 382 13.05 -6.72 -5.00
N TRP A 383 12.07 -6.01 -5.57
CA TRP A 383 12.08 -4.56 -5.80
C TRP A 383 13.32 -3.99 -6.52
N VAL A 384 13.91 -4.76 -7.43
CA VAL A 384 15.01 -4.30 -8.29
C VAL A 384 14.43 -3.74 -9.58
N GLY A 385 14.90 -2.56 -9.99
CA GLY A 385 14.43 -1.86 -11.19
C GLY A 385 15.57 -1.32 -12.07
N VAL A 386 15.31 -1.18 -13.37
CA VAL A 386 16.25 -0.60 -14.35
C VAL A 386 15.45 -0.01 -15.52
N CYS A 387 15.97 1.07 -16.11
CA CYS A 387 15.44 1.65 -17.36
C CYS A 387 16.09 0.98 -18.58
N THR A 388 15.33 0.75 -19.65
CA THR A 388 15.90 0.26 -20.91
C THR A 388 16.84 1.28 -21.58
N ASP A 389 17.88 0.78 -22.26
CA ASP A 389 18.81 1.58 -23.06
C ASP A 389 18.19 2.13 -24.36
N GLU A 390 18.96 2.86 -25.18
CA GLU A 390 18.52 3.38 -26.48
C GLU A 390 18.01 2.32 -27.47
N ASN A 391 18.34 1.04 -27.24
CA ASN A 391 17.95 -0.11 -28.05
C ASN A 391 16.86 -0.96 -27.37
N GLY A 392 16.26 -0.48 -26.28
CA GLY A 392 15.22 -1.18 -25.53
C GLY A 392 15.72 -2.31 -24.65
N HIS A 393 17.04 -2.51 -24.50
CA HIS A 393 17.60 -3.58 -23.69
C HIS A 393 17.66 -3.21 -22.20
N TYR A 394 17.39 -4.17 -21.33
CA TYR A 394 17.55 -4.03 -19.88
C TYR A 394 18.33 -5.22 -19.29
N THR A 395 18.91 -5.04 -18.10
CA THR A 395 19.50 -6.13 -17.31
C THR A 395 19.32 -5.86 -15.83
N LEU A 396 18.40 -6.59 -15.20
CA LEU A 396 18.22 -6.64 -13.75
C LEU A 396 19.41 -7.38 -13.13
N MET A 397 19.97 -6.86 -12.05
CA MET A 397 21.15 -7.39 -11.37
C MET A 397 20.87 -7.66 -9.88
N HIS A 398 21.82 -8.30 -9.20
CA HIS A 398 21.79 -8.55 -7.75
C HIS A 398 20.59 -9.39 -7.26
N LEU A 399 20.00 -10.20 -8.15
CA LEU A 399 18.80 -10.98 -7.87
C LEU A 399 19.12 -12.27 -7.08
N PRO A 400 18.33 -12.67 -6.05
CA PRO A 400 18.59 -13.89 -5.29
C PRO A 400 18.33 -15.16 -6.11
N LEU A 401 18.99 -16.26 -5.73
CA LEU A 401 18.76 -17.59 -6.29
C LEU A 401 17.71 -18.38 -5.50
N ASN A 402 17.12 -19.38 -6.15
CA ASN A 402 16.15 -20.32 -5.59
C ASN A 402 14.83 -19.69 -5.09
N GLN A 403 14.55 -18.43 -5.45
CA GLN A 403 13.29 -17.75 -5.18
C GLN A 403 12.50 -17.48 -6.47
N PRO A 404 11.16 -17.42 -6.43
CA PRO A 404 10.34 -17.03 -7.56
C PRO A 404 10.33 -15.50 -7.73
N ILE A 405 10.76 -15.01 -8.90
CA ILE A 405 10.84 -13.59 -9.24
C ILE A 405 9.95 -13.30 -10.45
N ARG A 406 8.97 -12.41 -10.32
CA ARG A 406 8.15 -11.89 -11.41
C ARG A 406 8.74 -10.57 -11.91
N VAL A 407 8.68 -10.35 -13.21
CA VAL A 407 9.19 -9.16 -13.89
C VAL A 407 8.05 -8.47 -14.64
N ALA A 408 7.97 -7.15 -14.52
CA ALA A 408 7.02 -6.31 -15.23
C ALA A 408 7.72 -5.14 -15.94
N ALA A 409 7.23 -4.77 -17.12
CA ALA A 409 7.63 -3.59 -17.86
C ALA A 409 6.53 -2.50 -17.80
N ALA A 410 6.93 -1.23 -17.97
CA ALA A 410 6.08 -0.03 -17.84
C ALA A 410 5.44 0.20 -16.45
N ARG A 411 5.74 -0.64 -15.45
CA ARG A 411 5.30 -0.46 -14.06
C ARG A 411 6.08 0.66 -13.39
N ASP A 412 5.38 1.65 -12.83
CA ASP A 412 6.03 2.63 -11.95
C ASP A 412 6.28 2.04 -10.57
N SER A 413 7.46 2.35 -10.01
CA SER A 413 7.90 1.98 -8.66
C SER A 413 9.08 2.87 -8.26
N PHE A 414 9.85 3.38 -9.23
CA PHE A 414 11.02 4.24 -9.02
C PHE A 414 11.10 5.32 -10.12
N ASN A 415 10.83 6.57 -9.73
CA ASN A 415 10.74 7.78 -10.58
C ASN A 415 12.12 8.28 -11.10
N TRP A 416 12.96 7.38 -11.63
CA TRP A 416 14.28 7.71 -12.18
C TRP A 416 14.43 7.47 -13.68
N CYS A 417 13.51 6.72 -14.29
CA CYS A 417 13.39 6.66 -15.75
C CYS A 417 12.71 7.96 -16.20
N ALA A 418 13.31 8.69 -17.14
CA ALA A 418 12.92 10.06 -17.48
C ALA A 418 11.39 10.20 -17.69
N SER A 419 10.82 11.24 -17.07
CA SER A 419 9.38 11.44 -16.78
C SER A 419 8.45 11.70 -17.99
N GLN A 420 8.74 11.10 -19.13
CA GLN A 420 8.05 11.34 -20.41
C GLN A 420 7.30 10.10 -20.95
N ASN A 421 7.65 8.87 -20.53
CA ASN A 421 7.29 7.64 -21.26
C ASN A 421 6.33 6.67 -20.53
N GLN A 422 5.62 7.08 -19.48
CA GLN A 422 4.55 6.26 -18.83
C GLN A 422 3.27 6.14 -19.69
N THR A 423 3.38 6.23 -21.01
CA THR A 423 2.24 6.21 -21.95
C THR A 423 1.76 4.80 -22.33
N HIS A 424 2.35 3.76 -21.74
CA HIS A 424 2.06 2.35 -22.06
C HIS A 424 1.44 1.63 -20.88
N VAL A 425 0.67 0.59 -21.16
CA VAL A 425 0.05 -0.26 -20.14
C VAL A 425 1.13 -1.14 -19.47
N VAL A 426 1.01 -1.34 -18.16
CA VAL A 426 1.87 -2.27 -17.41
C VAL A 426 1.69 -3.69 -17.95
N GLU A 427 2.79 -4.38 -18.23
CA GLU A 427 2.78 -5.74 -18.77
C GLU A 427 3.67 -6.65 -17.91
N TRP A 428 3.18 -7.82 -17.55
CA TRP A 428 3.94 -8.84 -16.81
C TRP A 428 4.48 -9.91 -17.76
N TRP A 429 5.66 -10.44 -17.45
CA TRP A 429 6.36 -11.35 -18.37
C TRP A 429 5.51 -12.55 -18.81
N GLN A 430 5.60 -12.86 -20.11
CA GLN A 430 4.72 -13.75 -20.87
C GLN A 430 3.32 -13.17 -21.14
N GLU A 431 3.22 -11.87 -21.45
CA GLU A 431 1.98 -11.18 -21.85
C GLU A 431 0.86 -11.34 -20.79
N ALA A 432 1.26 -11.40 -19.52
CA ALA A 432 0.36 -11.57 -18.39
C ALA A 432 -0.23 -10.22 -17.95
N ALA A 433 -1.54 -10.21 -17.68
CA ALA A 433 -2.28 -8.99 -17.38
C ALA A 433 -2.10 -8.50 -15.93
N ASP A 434 -1.68 -9.37 -15.02
CA ASP A 434 -1.46 -9.05 -13.61
C ASP A 434 -0.42 -9.97 -12.95
N VAL A 435 0.01 -9.60 -11.73
CA VAL A 435 0.98 -10.36 -10.92
C VAL A 435 0.53 -11.79 -10.58
N THR A 436 -0.79 -12.06 -10.53
CA THR A 436 -1.33 -13.37 -10.16
C THR A 436 -1.26 -14.37 -11.31
N SER A 437 -1.40 -13.87 -12.54
CA SER A 437 -1.28 -14.62 -13.79
C SER A 437 0.15 -14.68 -14.33
N ALA A 438 1.04 -13.80 -13.85
CA ALA A 438 2.44 -13.74 -14.25
C ALA A 438 3.24 -15.00 -13.86
N THR A 439 3.98 -15.56 -14.83
CA THR A 439 4.86 -16.71 -14.62
C THR A 439 6.14 -16.29 -13.87
N PRO A 440 6.44 -16.85 -12.69
CA PRO A 440 7.66 -16.53 -11.96
C PRO A 440 8.89 -17.18 -12.60
N ILE A 441 10.01 -16.46 -12.59
CA ILE A 441 11.35 -16.91 -12.98
C ILE A 441 12.10 -17.32 -11.71
N THR A 442 12.61 -18.55 -11.64
CA THR A 442 13.50 -18.97 -10.55
C THR A 442 14.93 -19.10 -11.06
N LEU A 443 15.81 -18.26 -10.54
CA LEU A 443 17.24 -18.29 -10.82
C LEU A 443 17.90 -19.43 -10.03
N THR A 444 18.89 -20.10 -10.63
CA THR A 444 19.66 -21.16 -9.96
C THR A 444 21.13 -21.08 -10.37
N LEU A 445 22.04 -21.76 -9.65
CA LEU A 445 23.45 -21.84 -10.06
C LEU A 445 23.64 -22.42 -11.48
N ALA A 446 22.69 -23.22 -11.98
CA ALA A 446 22.71 -23.78 -13.33
C ALA A 446 22.08 -22.85 -14.40
N ASN A 447 21.14 -21.98 -13.99
CA ASN A 447 20.50 -20.97 -14.84
C ASN A 447 20.51 -19.62 -14.12
N ARG A 448 21.71 -19.04 -14.03
CA ARG A 448 22.00 -17.85 -13.22
C ARG A 448 21.58 -16.54 -13.91
N ASN A 449 21.67 -16.54 -15.24
CA ASN A 449 21.55 -15.35 -16.08
C ASN A 449 20.61 -15.62 -17.28
N PRO A 450 19.31 -15.92 -17.09
CA PRO A 450 18.37 -16.06 -18.20
C PRO A 450 18.26 -14.79 -19.05
N THR A 451 18.14 -14.99 -20.36
CA THR A 451 18.07 -13.95 -21.40
C THR A 451 16.84 -14.16 -22.28
N GLY A 452 16.34 -13.10 -22.93
CA GLY A 452 15.16 -13.17 -23.80
C GLY A 452 13.85 -13.09 -23.02
N ILE A 453 13.89 -12.34 -21.91
CA ILE A 453 12.73 -11.99 -21.09
C ILE A 453 12.14 -10.71 -21.70
N ASP A 454 11.59 -10.84 -22.90
CA ASP A 454 11.16 -9.71 -23.74
C ASP A 454 9.69 -9.33 -23.48
N PHE A 455 9.28 -8.10 -23.85
CA PHE A 455 7.94 -7.50 -23.61
C PHE A 455 7.41 -6.77 -24.86
N THR A 456 6.08 -6.65 -24.99
CA THR A 456 5.40 -6.08 -26.17
C THR A 456 4.36 -5.00 -25.78
N LEU A 457 4.85 -3.84 -25.34
CA LEU A 457 4.04 -2.83 -24.68
C LEU A 457 2.98 -2.19 -25.58
N THR A 458 1.71 -2.30 -25.15
CA THR A 458 0.57 -1.61 -25.77
C THR A 458 0.45 -0.17 -25.24
N PRO A 459 0.21 0.84 -26.09
CA PRO A 459 -0.10 2.20 -25.64
C PRO A 459 -1.36 2.23 -24.74
N GLY A 460 -1.24 2.89 -23.60
CA GLY A 460 -2.34 3.11 -22.67
C GLY A 460 -3.07 4.41 -22.93
N GLY A 461 -4.26 4.51 -22.35
CA GLY A 461 -5.05 5.74 -22.34
C GLY A 461 -4.57 6.76 -21.30
N THR A 462 -5.20 7.92 -21.30
CA THR A 462 -4.95 8.99 -20.32
C THR A 462 -6.22 9.47 -19.64
N VAL A 463 -6.10 9.92 -18.39
CA VAL A 463 -7.16 10.53 -17.60
C VAL A 463 -6.65 11.84 -17.02
N SER A 464 -7.36 12.96 -17.21
CA SER A 464 -6.91 14.27 -16.73
C SER A 464 -8.03 15.16 -16.20
N GLY A 465 -7.64 16.09 -15.32
CA GLY A 465 -8.52 17.07 -14.70
C GLY A 465 -7.76 18.09 -13.87
N ILE A 466 -8.50 18.80 -13.02
CA ILE A 466 -7.98 19.75 -12.04
C ILE A 466 -8.51 19.41 -10.64
N VAL A 467 -7.67 19.59 -9.62
CA VAL A 467 -8.04 19.48 -8.21
C VAL A 467 -8.05 20.87 -7.59
N THR A 468 -9.17 21.24 -6.97
CA THR A 468 -9.39 22.58 -6.35
C THR A 468 -9.87 22.48 -4.92
N ASP A 469 -9.55 23.48 -4.11
CA ASP A 469 -10.01 23.64 -2.72
C ASP A 469 -11.47 24.13 -2.70
N ALA A 470 -12.33 23.42 -1.96
CA ALA A 470 -13.77 23.69 -1.89
C ALA A 470 -14.14 25.02 -1.19
N ALA A 471 -13.27 25.56 -0.33
CA ALA A 471 -13.55 26.77 0.45
C ALA A 471 -13.14 28.05 -0.28
N THR A 472 -12.15 27.97 -1.17
CA THR A 472 -11.47 29.11 -1.80
C THR A 472 -11.51 29.08 -3.33
N GLY A 473 -11.80 27.92 -3.93
CA GLY A 473 -11.76 27.68 -5.37
C GLY A 473 -10.36 27.75 -5.98
N GLN A 474 -9.30 27.74 -5.16
CA GLN A 474 -7.92 27.75 -5.63
C GLN A 474 -7.45 26.35 -6.06
N PRO A 475 -6.55 26.23 -7.04
CA PRO A 475 -5.94 24.96 -7.38
C PRO A 475 -5.08 24.40 -6.24
N ILE A 476 -5.10 23.08 -6.07
CA ILE A 476 -4.27 22.37 -5.07
C ILE A 476 -3.13 21.65 -5.79
N GLY A 477 -1.91 22.17 -5.65
CA GLY A 477 -0.70 21.49 -6.12
C GLY A 477 -0.17 20.46 -5.13
N GLY A 478 0.56 19.45 -5.63
CA GLY A 478 1.16 18.39 -4.83
C GLY A 478 0.14 17.42 -4.21
N MET A 479 -1.09 17.36 -4.73
CA MET A 479 -2.15 16.47 -4.25
C MET A 479 -2.10 15.13 -4.98
N SER A 480 -2.25 14.02 -4.25
CA SER A 480 -2.33 12.68 -4.85
C SER A 480 -3.66 12.48 -5.58
N VAL A 481 -3.60 11.96 -6.81
CA VAL A 481 -4.76 11.48 -7.58
C VAL A 481 -4.45 10.07 -8.06
N THR A 482 -5.38 9.13 -7.86
CA THR A 482 -5.16 7.70 -8.06
C THR A 482 -6.33 7.05 -8.81
N ALA A 483 -6.03 6.33 -9.89
CA ALA A 483 -6.95 5.37 -10.50
C ALA A 483 -6.78 3.99 -9.85
N HIS A 484 -7.90 3.39 -9.44
CA HIS A 484 -7.96 2.11 -8.74
C HIS A 484 -8.64 1.05 -9.61
N PHE A 485 -7.89 0.01 -9.95
CA PHE A 485 -8.36 -1.18 -10.67
C PHE A 485 -8.66 -2.30 -9.66
N ALA A 486 -9.08 -3.47 -10.13
CA ALA A 486 -9.40 -4.60 -9.24
C ALA A 486 -8.19 -5.11 -8.43
N ASN A 487 -6.99 -5.10 -9.04
CA ASN A 487 -5.77 -5.68 -8.49
C ASN A 487 -4.55 -4.72 -8.55
N ASP A 488 -4.72 -3.47 -8.96
CA ASP A 488 -3.61 -2.53 -9.20
C ASP A 488 -4.05 -1.05 -9.10
N THR A 489 -3.10 -0.13 -8.99
CA THR A 489 -3.36 1.32 -8.89
C THR A 489 -2.35 2.14 -9.69
N ILE A 490 -2.81 3.19 -10.37
CA ILE A 490 -1.95 4.17 -11.07
C ILE A 490 -2.17 5.53 -10.43
N GLY A 491 -1.11 6.16 -9.91
CA GLY A 491 -1.19 7.42 -9.16
C GLY A 491 -0.25 8.51 -9.68
N VAL A 492 -0.64 9.77 -9.49
CA VAL A 492 0.16 10.95 -9.86
C VAL A 492 -0.05 12.07 -8.83
N CYS A 493 0.91 12.99 -8.72
CA CYS A 493 0.74 14.22 -7.94
C CYS A 493 0.29 15.37 -8.86
N THR A 494 -0.61 16.24 -8.39
CA THR A 494 -1.01 17.44 -9.15
C THR A 494 0.15 18.43 -9.29
N ASN A 495 0.21 19.09 -10.45
CA ASN A 495 1.07 20.23 -10.70
C ASN A 495 0.71 21.42 -9.78
N PRO A 496 1.58 22.42 -9.60
CA PRO A 496 1.29 23.62 -8.80
C PRO A 496 0.04 24.41 -9.21
N ASP A 497 -0.45 24.23 -10.45
CA ASP A 497 -1.70 24.81 -10.96
C ASP A 497 -2.93 23.90 -10.76
N GLY A 498 -2.79 22.83 -9.96
CA GLY A 498 -3.84 21.87 -9.63
C GLY A 498 -4.15 20.85 -10.73
N THR A 499 -3.52 20.97 -11.91
CA THR A 499 -3.75 20.01 -13.00
C THR A 499 -3.08 18.67 -12.74
N TYR A 500 -3.66 17.60 -13.26
CA TYR A 500 -3.02 16.28 -13.24
C TYR A 500 -3.32 15.51 -14.54
N GLN A 501 -2.46 14.53 -14.83
CA GLN A 501 -2.68 13.57 -15.89
C GLN A 501 -2.15 12.20 -15.47
N LEU A 502 -3.05 11.23 -15.38
CA LEU A 502 -2.71 9.81 -15.30
C LEU A 502 -2.46 9.30 -16.72
N LEU A 503 -1.40 8.51 -16.89
CA LEU A 503 -0.96 7.92 -18.15
C LEU A 503 -1.01 6.38 -18.05
N GLY A 504 -0.86 5.68 -19.17
CA GLY A 504 -0.75 4.21 -19.17
C GLY A 504 -2.03 3.45 -18.81
N ILE A 505 -3.20 4.11 -18.82
CA ILE A 505 -4.47 3.53 -18.35
C ILE A 505 -4.89 2.36 -19.27
N PRO A 506 -5.11 1.14 -18.74
CA PRO A 506 -5.53 -0.02 -19.53
C PRO A 506 -6.85 0.22 -20.30
N HIS A 507 -6.88 -0.21 -21.57
CA HIS A 507 -8.06 -0.04 -22.42
C HIS A 507 -9.18 -1.03 -22.10
N ASN A 508 -10.41 -0.52 -22.03
CA ASN A 508 -11.66 -1.24 -21.77
C ASN A 508 -11.73 -1.93 -20.38
N VAL A 509 -10.82 -1.61 -19.46
CA VAL A 509 -10.88 -2.01 -18.05
C VAL A 509 -11.66 -0.97 -17.25
N GLN A 510 -12.44 -1.42 -16.27
CA GLN A 510 -13.17 -0.54 -15.35
C GLN A 510 -12.33 -0.18 -14.13
N PHE A 511 -12.37 1.09 -13.72
CA PHE A 511 -11.64 1.62 -12.56
C PHE A 511 -12.41 2.74 -11.88
N ARG A 512 -12.02 3.07 -10.65
CA ARG A 512 -12.46 4.27 -9.89
C ARG A 512 -11.33 5.29 -9.89
N VAL A 513 -11.62 6.58 -9.70
CA VAL A 513 -10.58 7.61 -9.48
C VAL A 513 -10.87 8.36 -8.19
N SER A 514 -9.85 8.56 -7.37
CA SER A 514 -9.89 9.37 -6.15
C SER A 514 -8.82 10.46 -6.17
N ALA A 515 -9.05 11.53 -5.42
CA ALA A 515 -8.01 12.51 -5.05
C ALA A 515 -7.95 12.64 -3.53
N GLY A 516 -6.75 12.87 -2.98
CA GLY A 516 -6.50 12.89 -1.52
C GLY A 516 -6.11 11.54 -0.91
N GLY A 517 -5.54 11.59 0.30
CA GLY A 517 -5.13 10.41 1.09
C GLY A 517 -3.81 9.72 0.70
N GLY A 518 -3.17 10.09 -0.41
CA GLY A 518 -1.91 9.48 -0.85
C GLY A 518 -0.67 9.97 -0.09
N ASN A 519 0.13 9.05 0.43
CA ASN A 519 1.29 9.38 1.29
C ASN A 519 2.55 9.84 0.56
N TRP A 520 2.62 9.68 -0.77
CA TRP A 520 3.80 9.95 -1.60
C TRP A 520 3.85 11.36 -2.22
N CYS A 521 2.78 12.13 -2.13
CA CYS A 521 2.76 13.53 -2.59
C CYS A 521 2.91 14.52 -1.42
N SER A 522 3.32 15.75 -1.73
CA SER A 522 3.66 16.77 -0.72
C SER A 522 2.45 17.39 0.01
N SER A 523 1.26 17.36 -0.59
CA SER A 523 0.03 17.90 0.01
C SER A 523 -0.79 16.80 0.66
N LYS A 524 -0.93 16.87 1.99
CA LYS A 524 -1.64 15.88 2.83
C LYS A 524 -2.78 16.49 3.65
N THR A 525 -3.25 17.69 3.30
CA THR A 525 -4.12 18.52 4.16
C THR A 525 -5.60 18.54 3.75
N TYR A 526 -6.04 17.57 2.94
CA TYR A 526 -7.40 17.49 2.40
C TYR A 526 -7.96 16.07 2.55
N MET A 527 -9.28 15.96 2.69
CA MET A 527 -9.94 14.66 2.73
C MET A 527 -9.81 13.92 1.39
N GLN A 528 -9.78 12.59 1.43
CA GLN A 528 -9.92 11.78 0.22
C GLN A 528 -11.36 11.82 -0.29
N GLU A 529 -11.52 11.89 -1.61
CA GLU A 529 -12.81 11.91 -2.28
C GLU A 529 -12.75 11.11 -3.60
N PHE A 530 -13.85 10.46 -3.98
CA PHE A 530 -14.00 9.77 -5.25
C PHE A 530 -14.72 10.64 -6.29
N TRP A 531 -14.38 10.46 -7.57
CA TRP A 531 -14.85 11.29 -8.66
C TRP A 531 -16.39 11.39 -8.72
N GLN A 532 -16.88 12.60 -9.06
CA GLN A 532 -18.27 13.05 -8.87
C GLN A 532 -18.68 13.18 -7.39
N GLU A 533 -17.80 13.75 -6.57
CA GLU A 533 -18.11 14.20 -5.18
C GLU A 533 -18.73 13.07 -4.33
N THR A 534 -18.20 11.84 -4.51
CA THR A 534 -18.84 10.62 -4.02
C THR A 534 -18.12 10.11 -2.75
N PRO A 535 -18.83 9.91 -1.62
CA PRO A 535 -18.21 9.77 -0.31
C PRO A 535 -17.72 8.35 0.05
N SER A 536 -17.96 7.34 -0.80
CA SER A 536 -17.53 5.96 -0.53
C SER A 536 -17.18 5.18 -1.80
N TRP A 537 -16.32 4.17 -1.62
CA TRP A 537 -15.86 3.27 -2.69
C TRP A 537 -17.02 2.59 -3.44
N ASP A 538 -18.03 2.10 -2.73
CA ASP A 538 -19.15 1.38 -3.34
C ASP A 538 -20.07 2.29 -4.17
N ALA A 539 -20.19 3.56 -3.78
CA ALA A 539 -20.94 4.56 -4.53
C ALA A 539 -20.15 5.12 -5.72
N ALA A 540 -18.81 5.05 -5.69
CA ALA A 540 -17.93 5.69 -6.67
C ALA A 540 -18.16 5.20 -8.11
N VAL A 541 -18.24 6.15 -9.05
CA VAL A 541 -18.53 5.87 -10.46
C VAL A 541 -17.40 5.08 -11.13
N LEU A 542 -17.75 3.97 -11.77
CA LEU A 542 -16.83 3.21 -12.61
C LEU A 542 -16.59 3.92 -13.95
N LEU A 543 -15.33 4.26 -14.20
CA LEU A 543 -14.80 4.80 -15.45
C LEU A 543 -14.18 3.69 -16.31
N SER A 544 -14.10 3.91 -17.62
CA SER A 544 -13.28 3.10 -18.54
C SER A 544 -12.69 3.98 -19.65
N VAL A 545 -11.49 3.64 -20.12
CA VAL A 545 -10.87 4.30 -21.27
C VAL A 545 -10.92 3.36 -22.47
N ASN A 546 -11.57 3.75 -23.56
CA ASN A 546 -11.77 2.86 -24.71
C ASN A 546 -10.72 3.16 -25.79
N SER A 547 -10.31 2.18 -26.59
CA SER A 547 -9.28 2.40 -27.64
C SER A 547 -9.70 3.43 -28.70
N GLY A 548 -11.01 3.57 -28.97
CA GLY A 548 -11.58 4.62 -29.83
C GLY A 548 -11.74 6.00 -29.16
N ALA A 549 -11.49 6.10 -27.85
CA ALA A 549 -11.55 7.33 -27.05
C ALA A 549 -10.49 7.28 -25.95
N PRO A 550 -9.18 7.32 -26.31
CA PRO A 550 -8.08 6.99 -25.40
C PRO A 550 -7.79 8.06 -24.35
N ASN A 551 -8.41 9.24 -24.43
CA ASN A 551 -8.15 10.35 -23.52
C ASN A 551 -9.47 10.78 -22.87
N GLN A 552 -9.57 10.63 -21.55
CA GLN A 552 -10.67 11.15 -20.74
C GLN A 552 -10.22 12.45 -20.07
N THR A 553 -11.04 13.49 -20.15
CA THR A 553 -10.72 14.84 -19.63
C THR A 553 -11.88 15.41 -18.82
N GLY A 554 -11.59 16.35 -17.93
CA GLY A 554 -12.58 16.95 -17.05
C GLY A 554 -12.95 16.10 -15.83
N ILE A 555 -12.06 15.17 -15.45
CA ILE A 555 -12.18 14.38 -14.23
C ILE A 555 -11.71 15.25 -13.04
N ASN A 556 -12.53 16.23 -12.67
CA ASN A 556 -12.16 17.26 -11.69
C ASN A 556 -12.60 16.87 -10.26
N PHE A 557 -11.94 17.46 -9.26
CA PHE A 557 -12.20 17.23 -7.83
C PHE A 557 -12.27 18.56 -7.05
N THR A 558 -13.16 18.62 -6.05
CA THR A 558 -13.41 19.81 -5.24
C THR A 558 -13.17 19.52 -3.75
N LEU A 559 -11.91 19.27 -3.39
CA LEU A 559 -11.57 18.70 -2.09
C LEU A 559 -11.86 19.65 -0.91
N THR A 560 -12.44 19.08 0.15
CA THR A 560 -12.62 19.78 1.42
C THR A 560 -11.33 19.70 2.26
N PRO A 561 -10.88 20.82 2.87
CA PRO A 561 -9.73 20.80 3.76
C PRO A 561 -9.96 19.92 4.98
N ALA A 562 -8.97 19.11 5.33
CA ALA A 562 -8.99 18.26 6.51
C ALA A 562 -8.41 18.99 7.73
N GLY A 563 -8.93 18.64 8.90
CA GLY A 563 -8.31 18.90 10.18
C GLY A 563 -7.28 17.83 10.49
N LEU A 564 -6.17 18.24 11.09
CA LEU A 564 -5.09 17.34 11.48
C LEU A 564 -5.17 17.06 12.98
N ILE A 565 -5.04 15.79 13.39
CA ILE A 565 -4.82 15.38 14.79
C ILE A 565 -3.51 14.61 14.86
N SER A 566 -2.56 14.99 15.71
CA SER A 566 -1.29 14.29 15.86
C SER A 566 -0.77 14.20 17.30
N GLY A 567 0.09 13.20 17.51
CA GLY A 567 0.73 12.93 18.78
C GLY A 567 1.68 11.74 18.70
N THR A 568 2.06 11.21 19.86
CA THR A 568 2.99 10.09 20.01
C THR A 568 2.42 9.03 20.95
N VAL A 569 2.54 7.76 20.59
CA VAL A 569 2.17 6.63 21.44
C VAL A 569 3.42 6.08 22.13
N TYR A 570 3.36 5.95 23.45
CA TYR A 570 4.42 5.38 24.27
C TYR A 570 3.97 4.07 24.93
N ALA A 571 4.94 3.28 25.40
CA ALA A 571 4.69 2.19 26.33
C ALA A 571 4.29 2.74 27.72
N ALA A 572 3.84 1.85 28.61
CA ALA A 572 3.52 2.16 30.01
C ALA A 572 4.66 2.82 30.83
N ASP A 573 5.89 2.89 30.31
CA ASP A 573 6.99 3.66 30.92
C ASP A 573 6.92 5.18 30.63
N GLY A 574 6.08 5.60 29.68
CA GLY A 574 5.91 7.00 29.27
C GLY A 574 7.10 7.60 28.50
N VAL A 575 8.04 6.78 28.04
CA VAL A 575 9.28 7.23 27.39
C VAL A 575 9.61 6.44 26.13
N THR A 576 9.38 5.12 26.12
CA THR A 576 9.65 4.26 24.97
C THR A 576 8.55 4.43 23.92
N PRO A 577 8.83 4.98 22.73
CA PRO A 577 7.83 5.10 21.67
C PRO A 577 7.43 3.74 21.11
N LEU A 578 6.15 3.55 20.81
CA LEU A 578 5.64 2.31 20.22
C LEU A 578 5.43 2.47 18.72
N VAL A 579 6.19 1.70 17.95
CA VAL A 579 6.09 1.59 16.48
C VAL A 579 4.91 0.71 16.06
N ASN A 580 4.28 1.07 14.93
CA ASN A 580 3.27 0.28 14.23
C ASN A 580 2.02 -0.07 15.07
N VAL A 581 1.66 0.80 16.01
CA VAL A 581 0.42 0.75 16.79
C VAL A 581 -0.70 1.43 16.02
N GLY A 582 -1.89 0.83 15.99
CA GLY A 582 -3.06 1.42 15.35
C GLY A 582 -3.67 2.54 16.17
N VAL A 583 -3.77 3.72 15.57
CA VAL A 583 -4.43 4.90 16.13
C VAL A 583 -5.60 5.30 15.23
N GLY A 584 -6.76 5.64 15.77
CA GLY A 584 -7.94 5.99 14.97
C GLY A 584 -8.75 7.14 15.55
N ALA A 585 -9.50 7.84 14.69
CA ALA A 585 -10.43 8.91 15.05
C ALA A 585 -11.89 8.50 14.78
N ASP A 586 -12.69 8.40 15.84
CA ASP A 586 -14.11 8.06 15.81
C ASP A 586 -14.99 9.33 15.79
N SER A 587 -16.05 9.33 14.98
CA SER A 587 -17.00 10.45 14.81
C SER A 587 -18.26 10.36 15.70
N GLY A 588 -18.50 9.25 16.38
CA GLY A 588 -19.72 8.96 17.14
C GLY A 588 -20.95 8.64 16.29
N SER A 589 -20.78 8.42 14.98
CA SER A 589 -21.88 8.25 14.02
C SER A 589 -22.50 6.85 14.09
N SER A 590 -23.57 6.65 14.86
CA SER A 590 -24.26 5.36 15.01
C SER A 590 -25.13 4.95 13.79
N GLY A 591 -24.63 5.19 12.57
CA GLY A 591 -25.35 5.12 11.30
C GLY A 591 -25.07 3.88 10.45
N GLY A 592 -24.85 2.72 11.07
CA GLY A 592 -24.73 1.43 10.37
C GLY A 592 -23.42 1.18 9.59
N GLY A 593 -22.50 2.14 9.55
CA GLY A 593 -21.12 1.97 9.04
C GLY A 593 -20.08 2.06 10.16
N ASP A 594 -18.81 1.81 9.83
CA ASP A 594 -17.68 2.01 10.74
C ASP A 594 -17.63 3.48 11.20
N PRO A 595 -17.72 3.78 12.51
CA PRO A 595 -17.72 5.16 13.00
C PRO A 595 -16.33 5.82 12.95
N VAL A 596 -15.28 5.04 12.69
CA VAL A 596 -13.89 5.49 12.55
C VAL A 596 -13.67 6.14 11.18
N VAL A 597 -13.24 7.39 11.21
CA VAL A 597 -13.11 8.27 10.02
C VAL A 597 -11.72 8.19 9.39
N ASP A 598 -10.70 7.96 10.20
CA ASP A 598 -9.32 7.74 9.74
C ASP A 598 -8.55 6.84 10.71
N ARG A 599 -7.53 6.16 10.19
CA ARG A 599 -6.73 5.14 10.86
C ARG A 599 -5.26 5.28 10.42
N PHE A 600 -4.34 5.31 11.38
CA PHE A 600 -2.90 5.46 11.13
C PHE A 600 -2.11 4.45 11.97
N CYS A 601 -1.07 3.85 11.40
CA CYS A 601 -0.10 3.02 12.16
C CYS A 601 1.07 3.90 12.57
N THR A 602 1.43 3.93 13.86
CA THR A 602 2.52 4.81 14.33
C THR A 602 3.84 4.56 13.60
N ASN A 603 4.56 5.64 13.32
CA ASN A 603 5.90 5.61 12.75
C ASN A 603 6.90 4.95 13.72
N ASN A 604 8.14 4.72 13.28
CA ASN A 604 9.20 4.12 14.12
C ASN A 604 9.57 4.95 15.36
N ASP A 605 9.25 6.25 15.38
CA ASP A 605 9.40 7.15 16.53
C ASP A 605 8.13 7.25 17.41
N GLY A 606 7.13 6.40 17.14
CA GLY A 606 5.84 6.37 17.82
C GLY A 606 4.87 7.49 17.41
N THR A 607 5.24 8.37 16.48
CA THR A 607 4.37 9.46 16.04
C THR A 607 3.26 8.98 15.13
N TYR A 608 2.12 9.68 15.13
CA TYR A 608 1.02 9.45 14.21
C TYR A 608 0.38 10.77 13.78
N SER A 609 -0.36 10.73 12.66
CA SER A 609 -1.17 11.86 12.21
C SER A 609 -2.45 11.37 11.54
N LEU A 610 -3.60 11.82 12.03
CA LEU A 610 -4.94 11.51 11.52
C LEU A 610 -5.54 12.72 10.80
N LEU A 611 -6.28 12.45 9.73
CA LEU A 611 -7.03 13.41 8.92
C LEU A 611 -8.52 13.26 9.18
N VAL A 612 -9.15 14.32 9.66
CA VAL A 612 -10.58 14.33 9.99
C VAL A 612 -11.30 15.53 9.37
N PRO A 613 -12.58 15.43 8.97
CA PRO A 613 -13.32 16.57 8.44
C PRO A 613 -13.36 17.79 9.38
N LEU A 614 -13.16 18.99 8.84
CA LEU A 614 -13.25 20.23 9.62
C LEU A 614 -14.71 20.52 10.03
N GLY A 615 -14.87 20.96 11.28
CA GLY A 615 -16.18 21.25 11.89
C GLY A 615 -16.77 20.08 12.67
N GLY A 616 -16.16 18.90 12.61
CA GLY A 616 -16.57 17.74 13.39
C GLY A 616 -16.07 17.75 14.84
N THR A 617 -16.46 16.73 15.59
CA THR A 617 -15.98 16.46 16.95
C THR A 617 -15.67 14.98 17.06
N TYR A 618 -14.44 14.65 17.44
CA TYR A 618 -13.87 13.32 17.30
C TYR A 618 -13.44 12.75 18.64
N LYS A 619 -13.33 11.43 18.74
CA LYS A 619 -12.74 10.72 19.87
C LYS A 619 -11.60 9.87 19.33
N VAL A 620 -10.42 9.96 19.95
CA VAL A 620 -9.21 9.30 19.44
C VAL A 620 -8.88 8.12 20.34
N PHE A 621 -8.45 7.02 19.75
CA PHE A 621 -8.00 5.81 20.45
C PHE A 621 -6.71 5.28 19.84
N ALA A 622 -5.92 4.55 20.63
CA ALA A 622 -4.71 3.85 20.19
C ALA A 622 -4.67 2.43 20.77
N GLY A 623 -4.13 1.46 20.03
CA GLY A 623 -3.93 0.09 20.52
C GLY A 623 -3.78 -0.99 19.44
N ALA A 624 -3.92 -2.25 19.85
CA ALA A 624 -3.85 -3.44 19.01
C ALA A 624 -5.03 -3.55 18.01
N THR A 625 -4.98 -2.76 16.94
CA THR A 625 -6.00 -2.76 15.89
C THR A 625 -5.38 -2.50 14.51
N PHE A 626 -5.83 -3.23 13.48
CA PHE A 626 -5.54 -3.11 12.03
C PHE A 626 -4.08 -3.07 11.53
N CYS A 627 -3.08 -2.75 12.35
CA CYS A 627 -1.67 -2.68 11.94
C CYS A 627 -0.98 -4.06 12.05
N PRO A 628 -0.21 -4.50 11.02
CA PRO A 628 0.45 -5.80 11.02
C PRO A 628 1.79 -5.77 11.76
N GLY A 629 1.89 -6.34 12.96
CA GLY A 629 3.16 -6.41 13.71
C GLY A 629 3.02 -6.76 15.20
N PRO A 630 4.11 -6.66 15.99
CA PRO A 630 4.11 -7.00 17.42
C PRO A 630 3.24 -6.07 18.29
N ALA A 631 2.76 -4.95 17.73
CA ALA A 631 1.83 -4.03 18.36
C ALA A 631 0.48 -4.65 18.75
N GLN A 632 0.16 -5.86 18.26
CA GLN A 632 -1.00 -6.64 18.71
C GLN A 632 -0.94 -7.02 20.21
N SER A 633 0.19 -6.77 20.89
CA SER A 633 0.38 -7.07 22.31
C SER A 633 -0.05 -5.98 23.29
N PHE A 634 -0.57 -4.82 22.84
CA PHE A 634 -0.99 -3.71 23.71
C PHE A 634 -2.51 -3.55 23.80
N LEU A 635 -3.01 -3.03 24.93
CA LEU A 635 -4.44 -2.75 25.09
C LEU A 635 -4.89 -1.57 24.21
N LEU A 636 -6.18 -1.55 23.87
CA LEU A 636 -6.82 -0.37 23.28
C LEU A 636 -7.22 0.61 24.38
N GLU A 637 -6.79 1.86 24.23
CA GLU A 637 -7.07 2.97 25.15
C GLU A 637 -7.70 4.14 24.37
N TRP A 638 -8.67 4.83 24.97
CA TRP A 638 -9.20 6.09 24.44
C TRP A 638 -8.51 7.29 25.10
N TRP A 639 -8.31 8.35 24.33
CA TRP A 639 -7.47 9.48 24.73
C TRP A 639 -7.86 10.06 26.10
N GLN A 640 -6.83 10.27 26.94
CA GLN A 640 -6.91 10.60 28.37
C GLN A 640 -7.36 9.44 29.28
N GLU A 641 -6.79 8.24 29.11
CA GLU A 641 -7.00 7.10 30.02
C GLU A 641 -8.48 6.69 30.11
N ALA A 642 -9.22 6.88 29.01
CA ALA A 642 -10.63 6.56 28.95
C ALA A 642 -10.83 5.10 28.53
N ALA A 643 -11.62 4.38 29.33
CA ALA A 643 -11.81 2.93 29.17
C ALA A 643 -12.78 2.56 28.03
N ASP A 644 -13.58 3.51 27.54
CA ASP A 644 -14.64 3.26 26.55
C ASP A 644 -14.96 4.53 25.73
N PRO A 645 -15.51 4.39 24.51
CA PRO A 645 -15.88 5.54 23.68
C PRO A 645 -16.92 6.46 24.32
N GLY A 646 -17.74 5.99 25.26
CA GLY A 646 -18.70 6.81 26.01
C GLY A 646 -18.03 7.76 27.01
N SER A 647 -16.94 7.33 27.66
CA SER A 647 -16.16 8.14 28.60
C SER A 647 -15.06 9.00 27.95
N ALA A 648 -14.63 8.68 26.73
CA ALA A 648 -13.58 9.40 26.00
C ALA A 648 -13.87 10.90 25.78
N THR A 649 -12.85 11.75 26.00
CA THR A 649 -12.94 13.20 25.84
C THR A 649 -13.14 13.62 24.37
N PRO A 650 -14.23 14.32 24.02
CA PRO A 650 -14.47 14.77 22.65
C PRO A 650 -13.56 15.94 22.23
N LEU A 651 -12.93 15.82 21.07
CA LEU A 651 -12.02 16.79 20.44
C LEU A 651 -12.71 17.54 19.29
N PRO A 652 -13.08 18.82 19.45
CA PRO A 652 -13.65 19.63 18.37
C PRO A 652 -12.55 20.13 17.41
N VAL A 653 -12.57 19.65 16.16
CA VAL A 653 -11.56 19.98 15.14
C VAL A 653 -12.15 20.97 14.14
N ASN A 654 -11.62 22.18 14.09
CA ASN A 654 -12.11 23.27 13.24
C ASN A 654 -10.92 24.16 12.79
N PRO A 655 -11.11 25.11 11.86
CA PRO A 655 -10.02 25.95 11.34
C PRO A 655 -9.25 26.79 12.37
N ALA A 656 -9.81 26.98 13.58
CA ALA A 656 -9.13 27.69 14.68
C ALA A 656 -8.48 26.75 15.71
N THR A 657 -8.69 25.43 15.62
CA THR A 657 -8.06 24.41 16.47
C THR A 657 -7.13 23.46 15.73
N SER A 658 -7.23 23.37 14.39
CA SER A 658 -6.33 22.58 13.55
C SER A 658 -5.01 23.32 13.26
N PRO A 659 -3.84 22.65 13.28
CA PRO A 659 -3.63 21.26 13.67
C PRO A 659 -3.76 21.06 15.19
N VAL A 660 -4.48 20.01 15.60
CA VAL A 660 -4.58 19.58 17.00
C VAL A 660 -3.39 18.68 17.30
N THR A 661 -2.43 19.15 18.09
CA THR A 661 -1.19 18.43 18.38
C THR A 661 -1.08 18.05 19.86
N GLY A 662 -0.22 17.07 20.17
CA GLY A 662 0.04 16.62 21.54
C GLY A 662 -0.99 15.63 22.09
N ILE A 663 -1.70 14.92 21.20
CA ILE A 663 -2.65 13.87 21.56
C ILE A 663 -1.85 12.58 21.80
N ASN A 664 -1.19 12.48 22.95
CA ASN A 664 -0.30 11.37 23.28
C ASN A 664 -1.02 10.27 24.07
N PHE A 665 -0.47 9.04 24.01
CA PHE A 665 -0.99 7.82 24.67
C PHE A 665 0.12 7.08 25.43
N THR A 666 -0.25 6.29 26.43
CA THR A 666 0.65 5.48 27.26
C THR A 666 0.10 4.07 27.45
N LEU A 667 0.37 3.18 26.50
CA LEU A 667 -0.33 1.89 26.42
C LEU A 667 0.26 0.82 27.34
N ASP A 668 -0.64 0.19 28.09
CA ASP A 668 -0.38 -1.03 28.87
C ASP A 668 -0.27 -2.27 27.97
N ALA A 669 0.60 -3.21 28.39
CA ALA A 669 0.71 -4.51 27.74
C ALA A 669 -0.52 -5.38 28.03
N GLY A 670 -1.15 -5.87 26.96
CA GLY A 670 -2.22 -6.84 27.02
C GLY A 670 -1.76 -8.19 27.57
N GLY A 671 -2.73 -9.01 27.97
CA GLY A 671 -2.54 -10.43 28.23
C GLY A 671 -2.49 -11.23 26.94
N ALA A 672 -2.13 -12.49 27.06
CA ALA A 672 -2.06 -13.42 25.94
C ALA A 672 -2.65 -14.79 26.30
N ILE A 673 -3.10 -15.52 25.28
CA ILE A 673 -3.50 -16.93 25.36
C ILE A 673 -2.57 -17.72 24.43
N SER A 674 -1.97 -18.81 24.89
CA SER A 674 -1.19 -19.71 24.04
C SER A 674 -1.56 -21.17 24.20
N GLY A 675 -1.31 -21.94 23.13
CA GLY A 675 -1.54 -23.37 23.10
C GLY A 675 -1.08 -23.98 21.78
N THR A 676 -1.45 -25.23 21.56
CA THR A 676 -1.13 -26.00 20.36
C THR A 676 -2.38 -26.60 19.73
N VAL A 677 -2.38 -26.75 18.40
CA VAL A 677 -3.43 -27.40 17.63
C VAL A 677 -2.86 -28.62 16.93
N THR A 678 -3.45 -29.78 17.18
CA THR A 678 -3.00 -31.07 16.65
C THR A 678 -4.14 -31.83 15.98
N ALA A 679 -3.80 -32.70 15.03
CA ALA A 679 -4.72 -33.67 14.46
C ALA A 679 -5.08 -34.74 15.49
N ALA A 680 -6.37 -35.04 15.67
CA ALA A 680 -6.81 -36.04 16.65
C ALA A 680 -6.53 -37.49 16.21
N GLU A 681 -6.23 -37.71 14.93
CA GLU A 681 -5.97 -39.04 14.37
C GLU A 681 -4.59 -39.59 14.75
N ASP A 682 -3.56 -38.74 14.72
CA ASP A 682 -2.15 -39.12 14.84
C ASP A 682 -1.29 -38.17 15.70
N GLY A 683 -1.84 -37.05 16.17
CA GLY A 683 -1.14 -36.03 16.96
C GLY A 683 -0.24 -35.11 16.13
N ALA A 684 -0.32 -35.12 14.79
CA ALA A 684 0.46 -34.23 13.94
C ALA A 684 0.11 -32.75 14.21
N PRO A 685 1.08 -31.82 14.22
CA PRO A 685 0.81 -30.39 14.35
C PRO A 685 0.04 -29.88 13.13
N LEU A 686 -0.93 -28.98 13.35
CA LEU A 686 -1.72 -28.37 12.29
C LEU A 686 -1.35 -26.88 12.14
N PRO A 687 -0.62 -26.48 11.07
CA PRO A 687 -0.34 -25.08 10.76
C PRO A 687 -1.55 -24.38 10.12
N ASP A 688 -1.47 -23.06 10.01
CA ASP A 688 -2.39 -22.16 9.29
C ASP A 688 -3.83 -22.11 9.82
N ILE A 689 -4.11 -22.76 10.97
CA ILE A 689 -5.40 -22.75 11.66
C ILE A 689 -5.56 -21.43 12.41
N TRP A 690 -6.60 -20.66 12.07
CA TRP A 690 -6.98 -19.47 12.84
C TRP A 690 -7.62 -19.86 14.17
N VAL A 691 -7.05 -19.40 15.27
CA VAL A 691 -7.60 -19.54 16.64
C VAL A 691 -7.93 -18.16 17.19
N CYS A 692 -9.14 -17.98 17.69
CA CYS A 692 -9.70 -16.69 18.08
C CYS A 692 -10.28 -16.70 19.51
N ALA A 693 -10.13 -15.59 20.24
CA ALA A 693 -10.70 -15.37 21.56
C ALA A 693 -11.84 -14.34 21.52
N PHE A 694 -12.84 -14.52 22.38
CA PHE A 694 -14.01 -13.62 22.52
C PHE A 694 -14.48 -13.55 23.97
N ASP A 695 -15.00 -12.39 24.39
CA ASP A 695 -15.42 -12.15 25.77
C ASP A 695 -16.53 -13.13 26.21
N TYR A 696 -16.43 -13.67 27.42
CA TYR A 696 -17.39 -14.66 27.93
C TYR A 696 -18.83 -14.09 28.08
N GLY A 697 -18.95 -12.77 28.21
CA GLY A 697 -20.24 -12.07 28.29
C GLY A 697 -20.90 -11.75 26.93
N ALA A 698 -20.20 -11.91 25.81
CA ALA A 698 -20.74 -11.58 24.49
C ALA A 698 -21.89 -12.51 24.10
N ALA A 699 -22.99 -11.94 23.61
CA ALA A 699 -24.07 -12.72 22.99
C ALA A 699 -23.58 -13.34 21.68
N ALA A 700 -24.05 -14.55 21.36
CA ALA A 700 -23.53 -15.34 20.26
C ALA A 700 -23.61 -14.60 18.90
N LEU A 701 -22.45 -14.48 18.24
CA LEU A 701 -22.28 -14.20 16.81
C LEU A 701 -22.92 -12.93 16.23
N ASN A 702 -23.25 -11.91 17.03
CA ASN A 702 -23.51 -10.58 16.47
C ASN A 702 -22.19 -9.95 15.97
N LEU A 703 -22.13 -9.70 14.66
CA LEU A 703 -20.97 -9.21 13.92
C LEU A 703 -20.58 -7.78 14.31
N VAL A 704 -19.61 -7.63 15.21
CA VAL A 704 -18.88 -6.38 15.48
C VAL A 704 -17.40 -6.67 15.85
N PRO A 705 -16.44 -5.79 15.54
CA PRO A 705 -15.14 -6.21 14.98
C PRO A 705 -14.00 -6.35 16.00
N HIS A 706 -14.22 -7.05 17.12
CA HIS A 706 -13.18 -7.25 18.16
C HIS A 706 -12.80 -8.72 18.27
N TRP A 707 -12.18 -9.27 17.22
CA TRP A 707 -11.66 -10.64 17.21
C TRP A 707 -10.15 -10.61 17.40
N PHE A 708 -9.66 -11.08 18.54
CA PHE A 708 -8.24 -11.34 18.73
C PHE A 708 -7.96 -12.76 18.23
N CYS A 709 -7.28 -12.87 17.10
CA CYS A 709 -6.98 -14.15 16.46
C CYS A 709 -5.48 -14.31 16.16
N ALA A 710 -5.01 -15.56 16.19
CA ALA A 710 -3.66 -15.93 15.75
C ALA A 710 -3.73 -17.19 14.89
N GLN A 711 -2.89 -17.29 13.86
CA GLN A 711 -2.69 -18.54 13.14
C GLN A 711 -1.70 -19.45 13.86
N THR A 712 -1.87 -20.76 13.71
CA THR A 712 -0.88 -21.74 14.16
C THR A 712 0.33 -21.77 13.22
N GLY A 713 1.53 -21.71 13.80
CA GLY A 713 2.77 -21.84 13.03
C GLY A 713 3.05 -23.29 12.57
N PRO A 714 4.17 -23.54 11.87
CA PRO A 714 4.56 -24.88 11.38
C PRO A 714 4.62 -25.99 12.44
N GLY A 715 4.80 -25.63 13.72
CA GLY A 715 4.77 -26.54 14.86
C GLY A 715 3.39 -26.72 15.52
N GLY A 716 2.31 -26.18 14.94
CA GLY A 716 0.95 -26.22 15.49
C GLY A 716 0.70 -25.28 16.67
N GLY A 717 1.73 -24.57 17.18
CA GLY A 717 1.59 -23.61 18.26
C GLY A 717 1.00 -22.28 17.80
N TYR A 718 0.19 -21.64 18.65
CA TYR A 718 -0.39 -20.31 18.43
C TYR A 718 -0.29 -19.45 19.71
N GLN A 719 -0.33 -18.12 19.54
CA GLN A 719 -0.42 -17.17 20.65
C GLN A 719 -1.28 -15.97 20.26
N ILE A 720 -2.44 -15.84 20.89
CA ILE A 720 -3.33 -14.67 20.82
C ILE A 720 -2.79 -13.63 21.81
N THR A 721 -2.65 -12.36 21.40
CA THR A 721 -2.13 -11.27 22.25
C THR A 721 -3.09 -10.08 22.29
N GLY A 722 -2.83 -9.08 23.16
CA GLY A 722 -3.63 -7.84 23.22
C GLY A 722 -4.89 -7.92 24.09
N LEU A 723 -5.05 -8.99 24.86
CA LEU A 723 -6.27 -9.30 25.60
C LEU A 723 -6.36 -8.51 26.92
N ALA A 724 -7.56 -8.07 27.30
CA ALA A 724 -7.78 -7.44 28.60
C ALA A 724 -7.73 -8.47 29.76
N THR A 725 -7.74 -7.99 31.01
CA THR A 725 -7.93 -8.87 32.17
C THR A 725 -9.41 -9.21 32.28
N ASP A 726 -9.83 -10.27 31.60
CA ASP A 726 -11.19 -10.81 31.68
C ASP A 726 -11.22 -12.33 31.42
N THR A 727 -12.43 -12.89 31.36
CA THR A 727 -12.71 -14.27 30.98
C THR A 727 -13.10 -14.31 29.51
N TYR A 728 -12.38 -15.11 28.74
CA TYR A 728 -12.62 -15.37 27.33
C TYR A 728 -13.19 -16.77 27.12
N ARG A 729 -13.76 -16.98 25.94
CA ARG A 729 -13.90 -18.30 25.32
C ARG A 729 -13.00 -18.31 24.08
N VAL A 730 -12.51 -19.48 23.70
CA VAL A 730 -11.59 -19.64 22.55
C VAL A 730 -12.16 -20.66 21.58
N TRP A 731 -12.01 -20.40 20.29
CA TRP A 731 -12.49 -21.24 19.19
C TRP A 731 -11.56 -21.11 17.97
N LEU A 732 -11.84 -21.88 16.92
CA LEU A 732 -10.99 -21.90 15.74
C LEU A 732 -11.75 -22.12 14.43
N PHE A 733 -11.11 -21.76 13.32
CA PHE A 733 -11.55 -21.99 11.94
C PHE A 733 -10.59 -22.99 11.26
N PRO A 734 -10.89 -24.31 11.30
CA PRO A 734 -9.91 -25.33 10.93
C PRO A 734 -10.13 -25.93 9.53
N GLY A 735 -10.84 -25.23 8.64
CA GLY A 735 -11.07 -25.69 7.27
C GLY A 735 -11.87 -26.98 7.18
N ASP A 736 -11.21 -28.09 6.84
CA ASP A 736 -11.78 -29.42 6.60
C ASP A 736 -11.99 -30.28 7.88
N ARG A 737 -11.62 -29.74 9.05
CA ARG A 737 -11.74 -30.39 10.36
C ARG A 737 -12.92 -29.86 11.16
N LEU A 738 -13.26 -30.54 12.26
CA LEU A 738 -14.36 -30.08 13.12
C LEU A 738 -14.00 -28.75 13.82
N ARG A 739 -14.84 -27.74 13.58
CA ARG A 739 -14.90 -26.51 14.38
C ARG A 739 -15.26 -26.87 15.82
N LEU A 740 -14.39 -26.51 16.76
CA LEU A 740 -14.56 -26.74 18.19
C LEU A 740 -14.25 -25.46 18.98
N PHE A 741 -14.88 -25.34 20.13
CA PHE A 741 -14.54 -24.40 21.19
C PHE A 741 -13.64 -25.08 22.22
N TYR A 742 -12.91 -24.29 23.01
CA TYR A 742 -11.95 -24.80 23.99
C TYR A 742 -12.56 -25.84 24.95
N ASN A 743 -11.73 -26.81 25.33
CA ASN A 743 -12.10 -28.05 26.01
C ASN A 743 -13.07 -28.93 25.21
N GLN A 744 -12.88 -28.99 23.88
CA GLN A 744 -13.59 -29.85 22.93
C GLN A 744 -15.12 -29.66 22.89
N SER A 745 -15.62 -28.46 23.21
CA SER A 745 -17.06 -28.19 23.13
C SER A 745 -17.50 -27.97 21.67
N PRO A 746 -18.57 -28.63 21.19
CA PRO A 746 -19.15 -28.35 19.87
C PRO A 746 -20.06 -27.10 19.88
N THR A 747 -20.30 -26.49 21.04
CA THR A 747 -21.19 -25.32 21.20
C THR A 747 -20.51 -24.15 21.92
N PHE A 748 -20.97 -22.95 21.57
CA PHE A 748 -20.56 -21.68 22.18
C PHE A 748 -20.81 -21.67 23.71
N ASP A 749 -22.01 -22.08 24.13
CA ASP A 749 -22.40 -22.11 25.55
C ASP A 749 -21.68 -23.20 26.36
N GLY A 750 -21.25 -24.28 25.72
CA GLY A 750 -20.47 -25.35 26.34
C GLY A 750 -18.96 -25.05 26.46
N ALA A 751 -18.48 -23.96 25.86
CA ALA A 751 -17.06 -23.60 25.84
C ALA A 751 -16.54 -23.32 27.26
N ALA A 752 -15.41 -23.93 27.61
CA ALA A 752 -14.78 -23.68 28.91
C ALA A 752 -14.22 -22.24 28.98
N PRO A 753 -14.42 -21.52 30.10
CA PRO A 753 -13.85 -20.18 30.30
C PRO A 753 -12.32 -20.23 30.40
N VAL A 754 -11.66 -19.30 29.72
CA VAL A 754 -10.22 -19.05 29.77
C VAL A 754 -10.00 -17.70 30.45
N ALA A 755 -9.45 -17.69 31.65
CA ALA A 755 -9.11 -16.45 32.35
C ALA A 755 -7.78 -15.88 31.83
N VAL A 756 -7.76 -14.57 31.58
CA VAL A 756 -6.58 -13.84 31.12
C VAL A 756 -6.23 -12.73 32.12
N THR A 757 -4.96 -12.36 32.18
CA THR A 757 -4.47 -11.24 32.99
C THR A 757 -3.43 -10.46 32.20
N THR A 758 -3.56 -9.13 32.20
CA THR A 758 -2.71 -8.21 31.43
C THR A 758 -1.23 -8.35 31.78
N GLY A 759 -0.37 -8.18 30.79
CA GLY A 759 1.08 -8.41 30.90
C GLY A 759 1.49 -9.88 31.13
N THR A 760 0.57 -10.86 31.06
CA THR A 760 0.87 -12.28 31.26
C THR A 760 0.28 -13.16 30.16
N THR A 761 0.91 -14.32 29.91
CA THR A 761 0.38 -15.34 29.00
C THR A 761 -0.28 -16.46 29.80
N THR A 762 -1.53 -16.79 29.45
CA THR A 762 -2.25 -18.00 29.88
C THR A 762 -1.92 -19.15 28.91
N PRO A 763 -1.10 -20.15 29.30
CA PRO A 763 -0.71 -21.26 28.44
C PRO A 763 -1.74 -22.41 28.46
N ASP A 764 -1.39 -23.51 27.79
CA ASP A 764 -2.07 -24.82 27.83
C ASP A 764 -3.53 -24.80 27.31
N ILE A 765 -3.84 -23.86 26.42
CA ILE A 765 -5.14 -23.77 25.73
C ILE A 765 -5.11 -24.61 24.44
N ASP A 766 -4.88 -25.92 24.61
CA ASP A 766 -4.66 -26.86 23.51
C ASP A 766 -5.96 -27.35 22.83
N PHE A 767 -5.84 -27.67 21.54
CA PHE A 767 -6.88 -28.29 20.73
C PHE A 767 -6.38 -29.58 20.05
N SER A 768 -7.25 -30.59 20.03
CA SER A 768 -7.07 -31.80 19.24
C SER A 768 -8.27 -31.95 18.30
N LEU A 769 -8.02 -31.81 17.00
CA LEU A 769 -9.05 -31.64 15.98
C LEU A 769 -9.25 -32.90 15.16
N PRO A 770 -10.40 -33.58 15.26
CA PRO A 770 -10.74 -34.66 14.34
C PRO A 770 -11.17 -34.10 12.97
N LEU A 771 -10.97 -34.90 11.92
CA LEU A 771 -11.53 -34.69 10.60
C LEU A 771 -13.06 -34.55 10.66
N ALA A 772 -13.61 -33.60 9.90
CA ALA A 772 -15.05 -33.49 9.72
C ALA A 772 -15.55 -34.48 8.66
N GLY A 773 -16.83 -34.81 8.72
CA GLY A 773 -17.61 -35.12 7.53
C GLY A 773 -18.21 -33.83 6.98
N VAL A 774 -18.32 -33.72 5.65
CA VAL A 774 -18.88 -32.52 5.00
C VAL A 774 -20.27 -32.86 4.45
N ILE A 775 -21.28 -32.07 4.80
CA ILE A 775 -22.57 -32.10 4.12
C ILE A 775 -22.70 -30.85 3.25
N SER A 776 -23.14 -31.01 2.01
CA SER A 776 -23.25 -29.90 1.06
C SER A 776 -24.48 -30.04 0.15
N GLY A 777 -24.97 -28.90 -0.32
CA GLY A 777 -26.10 -28.78 -1.22
C GLY A 777 -26.37 -27.32 -1.57
N HIS A 778 -27.53 -27.05 -2.16
CA HIS A 778 -28.00 -25.72 -2.50
C HIS A 778 -29.33 -25.42 -1.81
N ILE A 779 -29.56 -24.15 -1.51
CA ILE A 779 -30.81 -23.61 -0.97
C ILE A 779 -31.41 -22.72 -2.04
N THR A 780 -32.65 -23.04 -2.40
CA THR A 780 -33.41 -22.33 -3.44
C THR A 780 -34.75 -21.86 -2.91
N ASP A 781 -35.30 -20.83 -3.56
CA ASP A 781 -36.71 -20.48 -3.42
C ASP A 781 -37.59 -21.39 -4.29
N GLU A 782 -38.92 -21.26 -4.19
CA GLU A 782 -39.85 -22.07 -4.98
C GLU A 782 -39.76 -21.88 -6.51
N ASN A 783 -39.03 -20.87 -6.98
CA ASN A 783 -38.80 -20.56 -8.39
C ASN A 783 -37.44 -21.08 -8.89
N GLY A 784 -36.66 -21.72 -8.01
CA GLY A 784 -35.30 -22.19 -8.29
C GLY A 784 -34.25 -21.09 -8.27
N GLN A 785 -34.54 -19.92 -7.70
CA GLN A 785 -33.54 -18.89 -7.47
C GLN A 785 -32.72 -19.25 -6.22
N PRO A 786 -31.39 -19.05 -6.21
CA PRO A 786 -30.57 -19.29 -5.02
C PRO A 786 -30.94 -18.34 -3.88
N LEU A 787 -30.85 -18.83 -2.64
CA LEU A 787 -31.07 -18.04 -1.43
C LEU A 787 -29.76 -17.83 -0.67
N ASP A 788 -29.34 -16.57 -0.58
CA ASP A 788 -28.16 -16.11 0.17
C ASP A 788 -28.47 -15.97 1.67
N GLY A 789 -27.46 -16.18 2.52
CA GLY A 789 -27.54 -15.91 3.96
C GLY A 789 -28.57 -16.75 4.75
N VAL A 790 -28.99 -17.91 4.24
CA VAL A 790 -29.84 -18.86 4.99
C VAL A 790 -28.95 -19.73 5.87
N THR A 791 -29.33 -19.93 7.13
CA THR A 791 -28.57 -20.76 8.08
C THR A 791 -28.92 -22.23 7.92
N VAL A 792 -27.90 -23.07 7.64
CA VAL A 792 -28.02 -24.54 7.69
C VAL A 792 -27.30 -25.07 8.91
N SER A 793 -27.92 -26.00 9.63
CA SER A 793 -27.36 -26.60 10.85
C SER A 793 -27.91 -28.00 11.09
N LEU A 794 -27.36 -28.70 12.08
CA LEU A 794 -28.02 -29.87 12.64
C LEU A 794 -29.35 -29.48 13.32
N ALA A 795 -30.26 -30.44 13.49
CA ALA A 795 -31.59 -30.21 14.06
C ALA A 795 -31.58 -29.63 15.49
N ASP A 796 -30.49 -29.82 16.24
CA ASP A 796 -30.26 -29.25 17.56
C ASP A 796 -29.62 -27.84 17.54
N GLY A 797 -29.35 -27.30 16.35
CA GLY A 797 -28.72 -26.00 16.13
C GLY A 797 -27.19 -26.03 16.12
N THR A 798 -26.56 -27.21 16.24
CA THR A 798 -25.10 -27.33 16.18
C THR A 798 -24.55 -27.29 14.74
N TYR A 799 -23.28 -26.92 14.61
CA TYR A 799 -22.55 -26.74 13.34
C TYR A 799 -23.28 -25.85 12.30
N PRO A 800 -23.67 -24.62 12.67
CA PRO A 800 -24.32 -23.70 11.74
C PRO A 800 -23.34 -23.11 10.72
N GLU A 801 -23.78 -23.03 9.46
CA GLU A 801 -23.11 -22.33 8.36
C GLU A 801 -24.13 -21.55 7.52
N CYS A 802 -23.69 -20.52 6.82
CA CYS A 802 -24.53 -19.72 5.92
C CYS A 802 -24.47 -20.26 4.48
N SER A 803 -25.58 -20.20 3.75
CA SER A 803 -25.53 -20.28 2.29
C SER A 803 -24.86 -19.05 1.69
N GLN A 804 -24.16 -19.29 0.58
CA GLN A 804 -23.48 -18.28 -0.23
C GLN A 804 -24.47 -17.57 -1.18
N PRO A 805 -24.06 -16.48 -1.87
CA PRO A 805 -24.90 -15.79 -2.86
C PRO A 805 -25.38 -16.64 -4.05
N ASP A 806 -24.73 -17.77 -4.33
CA ASP A 806 -25.15 -18.77 -5.31
C ASP A 806 -26.05 -19.87 -4.72
N GLY A 807 -26.46 -19.73 -3.46
CA GLY A 807 -27.30 -20.66 -2.71
C GLY A 807 -26.55 -21.89 -2.19
N SER A 808 -25.28 -22.08 -2.53
CA SER A 808 -24.51 -23.25 -2.07
C SER A 808 -24.15 -23.14 -0.59
N TYR A 809 -24.07 -24.27 0.11
CA TYR A 809 -23.64 -24.33 1.52
C TYR A 809 -22.78 -25.58 1.80
N ARG A 810 -21.98 -25.52 2.89
CA ARG A 810 -21.21 -26.67 3.40
C ARG A 810 -21.14 -26.65 4.92
N ILE A 811 -21.72 -27.64 5.60
CA ILE A 811 -21.57 -27.82 7.05
C ILE A 811 -20.56 -28.93 7.37
N TYR A 812 -19.74 -28.71 8.41
CA TYR A 812 -18.70 -29.62 8.87
C TYR A 812 -19.14 -30.31 10.16
N VAL A 813 -19.52 -31.59 10.05
CA VAL A 813 -20.23 -32.34 11.11
C VAL A 813 -19.47 -33.61 11.50
N PRO A 814 -19.58 -34.11 12.75
CA PRO A 814 -18.91 -35.36 13.14
C PRO A 814 -19.42 -36.55 12.33
N ALA A 815 -18.65 -37.63 12.23
CA ALA A 815 -19.13 -38.85 11.58
C ALA A 815 -20.35 -39.42 12.33
N GLY A 816 -21.46 -39.68 11.62
CA GLY A 816 -22.73 -40.03 12.26
C GLY A 816 -23.94 -40.03 11.34
N SER A 817 -25.13 -40.16 11.94
CA SER A 817 -26.43 -40.07 11.27
C SER A 817 -27.14 -38.82 11.78
N HIS A 818 -27.38 -37.86 10.91
CA HIS A 818 -27.71 -36.48 11.28
C HIS A 818 -29.01 -36.01 10.64
N VAL A 819 -29.84 -35.30 11.39
CA VAL A 819 -30.98 -34.57 10.83
C VAL A 819 -30.56 -33.12 10.59
N ILE A 820 -30.72 -32.65 9.35
CA ILE A 820 -30.28 -31.32 8.90
C ILE A 820 -31.51 -30.41 8.73
N LYS A 821 -31.36 -29.13 9.09
CA LYS A 821 -32.37 -28.09 8.90
C LYS A 821 -31.79 -26.86 8.21
N ALA A 822 -32.63 -26.18 7.43
CA ALA A 822 -32.41 -24.83 6.91
C ALA A 822 -33.44 -23.88 7.54
N GLU A 823 -32.99 -22.74 8.04
CA GLU A 823 -33.84 -21.70 8.63
C GLU A 823 -33.22 -20.32 8.44
N VAL A 824 -34.06 -19.28 8.53
CA VAL A 824 -33.56 -17.91 8.67
C VAL A 824 -33.12 -17.72 10.12
N GLY A 825 -31.85 -17.41 10.31
CA GLY A 825 -31.18 -17.36 11.61
C GLY A 825 -29.99 -16.41 11.59
N MET A 826 -28.89 -16.77 12.25
CA MET A 826 -27.72 -15.92 12.52
C MET A 826 -27.02 -15.32 11.28
N CYS A 827 -27.36 -15.75 10.08
CA CYS A 827 -26.73 -15.36 8.83
C CYS A 827 -27.40 -14.17 8.13
N SER A 828 -28.63 -13.78 8.51
CA SER A 828 -29.39 -12.76 7.78
C SER A 828 -30.56 -12.19 8.57
N ASP A 829 -30.68 -10.85 8.56
CA ASP A 829 -31.86 -10.11 9.04
C ASP A 829 -33.02 -10.09 8.01
N GLN A 830 -32.89 -10.81 6.88
CA GLN A 830 -33.89 -10.84 5.82
C GLN A 830 -35.14 -11.66 6.20
N ALA A 831 -36.19 -11.49 5.40
CA ALA A 831 -37.53 -11.96 5.75
C ALA A 831 -37.62 -13.50 5.93
N ALA A 832 -38.21 -13.90 7.06
CA ALA A 832 -38.13 -15.25 7.59
C ALA A 832 -38.82 -16.30 6.71
N PHE A 833 -38.10 -17.31 6.22
CA PHE A 833 -38.72 -18.55 5.72
C PHE A 833 -39.03 -19.50 6.89
N PRO A 834 -40.09 -20.32 6.82
CA PRO A 834 -40.34 -21.36 7.82
C PRO A 834 -39.17 -22.37 7.85
N THR A 835 -38.73 -22.79 9.05
CA THR A 835 -37.72 -23.84 9.21
C THR A 835 -38.13 -25.10 8.44
N GLN A 836 -37.25 -25.58 7.57
CA GLN A 836 -37.42 -26.80 6.79
C GLN A 836 -36.34 -27.81 7.17
N TYR A 837 -36.73 -29.06 7.41
CA TYR A 837 -35.81 -30.18 7.59
C TYR A 837 -35.64 -30.95 6.28
N PHE A 838 -34.51 -31.63 6.13
CA PHE A 838 -34.14 -32.32 4.89
C PHE A 838 -35.24 -33.29 4.38
N ASN A 839 -35.41 -33.34 3.06
CA ASN A 839 -36.59 -33.86 2.32
C ASN A 839 -37.89 -33.05 2.50
N GLY A 840 -37.80 -31.75 2.81
CA GLY A 840 -38.90 -30.80 2.68
C GLY A 840 -39.97 -30.86 3.77
N VAL A 841 -39.66 -31.48 4.91
CA VAL A 841 -40.61 -31.66 6.03
C VAL A 841 -40.47 -30.55 7.07
N SER A 842 -41.56 -30.24 7.78
CA SER A 842 -41.60 -29.18 8.80
C SER A 842 -41.27 -29.65 10.22
N ALA A 843 -41.06 -30.96 10.44
CA ALA A 843 -40.77 -31.54 11.75
C ALA A 843 -39.53 -32.44 11.72
N PRO A 844 -38.66 -32.40 12.75
CA PRO A 844 -37.42 -33.17 12.78
C PRO A 844 -37.64 -34.68 12.86
N ALA A 845 -38.81 -35.13 13.36
CA ALA A 845 -39.15 -36.55 13.48
C ALA A 845 -39.47 -37.22 12.14
N ASP A 846 -39.90 -36.44 11.14
CA ASP A 846 -40.27 -36.92 9.81
C ASP A 846 -39.12 -36.77 8.79
N ALA A 847 -38.01 -36.15 9.21
CA ALA A 847 -36.89 -35.83 8.36
C ALA A 847 -36.02 -37.06 8.08
N THR A 848 -35.44 -37.12 6.88
CA THR A 848 -34.55 -38.22 6.51
C THR A 848 -33.13 -37.97 7.06
N PRO A 849 -32.54 -38.88 7.87
CA PRO A 849 -31.19 -38.68 8.37
C PRO A 849 -30.13 -38.83 7.27
N VAL A 850 -29.19 -37.90 7.21
CA VAL A 850 -28.00 -37.93 6.36
C VAL A 850 -26.89 -38.70 7.10
N ASN A 851 -26.38 -39.77 6.48
CA ASN A 851 -25.30 -40.58 7.05
C ASN A 851 -23.95 -40.14 6.49
N VAL A 852 -23.01 -39.75 7.36
CA VAL A 852 -21.70 -39.19 6.99
C VAL A 852 -20.59 -39.99 7.67
N LEU A 853 -19.60 -40.45 6.90
CA LEU A 853 -18.38 -41.06 7.41
C LEU A 853 -17.28 -40.02 7.66
N LEU A 854 -16.27 -40.39 8.44
CA LEU A 854 -15.13 -39.51 8.74
C LEU A 854 -14.39 -39.11 7.46
N GLY A 855 -14.20 -37.81 7.23
CA GLY A 855 -13.56 -37.27 6.01
C GLY A 855 -14.39 -37.42 4.73
N GLN A 856 -15.66 -37.85 4.81
CA GLN A 856 -16.53 -38.01 3.65
C GLN A 856 -17.31 -36.73 3.36
N THR A 857 -17.33 -36.31 2.09
CA THR A 857 -18.33 -35.37 1.57
C THR A 857 -19.60 -36.10 1.13
N VAL A 858 -20.74 -35.62 1.61
CA VAL A 858 -22.09 -35.99 1.15
C VAL A 858 -22.69 -34.75 0.47
N SER A 859 -22.93 -34.85 -0.83
CA SER A 859 -23.50 -33.79 -1.66
C SER A 859 -25.00 -33.99 -1.89
N ASP A 860 -25.61 -33.07 -2.63
CA ASP A 860 -27.01 -33.14 -3.11
C ASP A 860 -28.04 -33.14 -1.96
N ILE A 861 -27.68 -32.53 -0.82
CA ILE A 861 -28.57 -32.30 0.32
C ILE A 861 -29.25 -30.93 0.14
N ASP A 862 -30.11 -30.84 -0.87
CA ASP A 862 -30.72 -29.57 -1.29
C ASP A 862 -31.97 -29.21 -0.47
N PHE A 863 -32.24 -27.90 -0.35
CA PHE A 863 -33.43 -27.32 0.27
C PHE A 863 -34.18 -26.41 -0.71
N THR A 864 -35.51 -26.39 -0.60
CA THR A 864 -36.39 -25.49 -1.36
C THR A 864 -37.36 -24.82 -0.41
N LEU A 865 -37.05 -23.58 -0.04
CA LEU A 865 -37.83 -22.80 0.91
C LEU A 865 -38.95 -22.04 0.18
N ALA A 866 -40.15 -22.08 0.73
CA ALA A 866 -41.35 -21.48 0.13
C ALA A 866 -41.85 -20.27 0.92
N ARG A 867 -42.28 -19.24 0.19
CA ARG A 867 -42.93 -18.05 0.75
C ARG A 867 -44.29 -18.39 1.37
N SER A 868 -44.75 -17.60 2.33
CA SER A 868 -46.07 -17.78 2.95
C SER A 868 -46.67 -16.50 3.51
N ILE A 869 -47.98 -16.50 3.73
CA ILE A 869 -48.69 -15.46 4.50
C ILE A 869 -49.39 -16.19 5.65
N ALA A 870 -49.03 -15.86 6.89
CA ALA A 870 -49.65 -16.38 8.10
C ALA A 870 -50.65 -15.34 8.62
N GLY A 871 -51.92 -15.51 8.29
CA GLY A 871 -52.99 -14.62 8.74
C GLY A 871 -53.51 -15.02 10.11
N SER A 872 -53.78 -14.04 10.97
CA SER A 872 -54.51 -14.22 12.22
C SER A 872 -55.74 -13.31 12.28
N VAL A 873 -56.82 -13.80 12.88
CA VAL A 873 -58.04 -13.03 13.16
C VAL A 873 -58.48 -13.22 14.60
N MET A 874 -59.19 -12.24 15.15
CA MET A 874 -60.00 -12.40 16.35
C MET A 874 -61.48 -12.52 15.96
N LEU A 875 -62.17 -13.51 16.51
CA LEU A 875 -63.58 -13.76 16.22
C LEU A 875 -64.45 -13.19 17.35
N GLN A 876 -65.27 -12.19 17.06
CA GLN A 876 -66.14 -11.58 18.08
C GLN A 876 -67.18 -12.62 18.55
N GLY A 877 -67.46 -12.69 19.86
CA GLY A 877 -68.43 -13.65 20.42
C GLY A 877 -67.88 -15.06 20.72
N HIS A 878 -66.77 -15.46 20.12
CA HIS A 878 -66.27 -16.85 20.12
C HIS A 878 -65.43 -17.23 21.36
N GLY A 879 -65.42 -16.42 22.42
CA GLY A 879 -64.67 -16.69 23.67
C GLY A 879 -63.16 -16.42 23.56
N THR A 880 -62.34 -17.27 24.18
CA THR A 880 -60.88 -17.18 24.16
C THR A 880 -60.27 -18.41 23.49
N ALA A 881 -59.45 -18.21 22.47
CA ALA A 881 -58.63 -19.28 21.89
C ALA A 881 -57.73 -19.99 22.93
N PRO A 882 -57.42 -21.29 22.76
CA PRO A 882 -57.95 -22.18 21.71
C PRO A 882 -59.35 -22.73 22.01
N ASP A 883 -60.27 -22.67 21.04
CA ASP A 883 -61.63 -23.21 21.15
C ASP A 883 -62.07 -23.80 19.78
N PRO A 884 -62.76 -24.96 19.73
CA PRO A 884 -63.23 -25.56 18.47
C PRO A 884 -64.06 -24.63 17.57
N ARG A 885 -64.78 -23.66 18.15
CA ARG A 885 -65.60 -22.69 17.40
C ARG A 885 -64.76 -21.66 16.63
N TRP A 886 -63.45 -21.58 16.89
CA TRP A 886 -62.55 -20.74 16.10
C TRP A 886 -62.17 -21.38 14.76
N VAL A 887 -62.53 -22.64 14.52
CA VAL A 887 -62.30 -23.35 13.25
C VAL A 887 -63.46 -23.07 12.29
N MET A 888 -63.35 -22.01 11.49
CA MET A 888 -64.37 -21.60 10.52
C MET A 888 -63.76 -21.31 9.14
N THR A 889 -64.61 -21.27 8.11
CA THR A 889 -64.19 -20.93 6.74
C THR A 889 -64.32 -19.44 6.50
N LEU A 890 -63.19 -18.78 6.24
CA LEU A 890 -63.10 -17.37 5.89
C LEU A 890 -62.89 -17.20 4.39
N GLN A 891 -63.57 -16.22 3.79
CA GLN A 891 -63.26 -15.74 2.45
C GLN A 891 -62.13 -14.72 2.54
N VAL A 892 -60.97 -15.07 1.96
CA VAL A 892 -59.77 -14.21 1.95
C VAL A 892 -59.45 -13.81 0.52
N ALA A 893 -59.20 -12.52 0.30
CA ALA A 893 -58.82 -11.95 -0.97
C ALA A 893 -57.60 -11.03 -0.83
N ILE A 894 -56.68 -11.12 -1.80
CA ILE A 894 -55.42 -10.35 -1.83
C ILE A 894 -55.36 -9.55 -3.13
N THR A 895 -55.17 -8.24 -2.99
CA THR A 895 -55.11 -7.28 -4.10
C THR A 895 -53.89 -6.37 -3.98
N ALA A 896 -53.18 -6.12 -5.09
CA ALA A 896 -52.09 -5.15 -5.11
C ALA A 896 -52.63 -3.72 -4.94
N ASP A 897 -52.08 -2.92 -4.01
CA ASP A 897 -52.64 -1.61 -3.64
C ASP A 897 -52.23 -0.49 -4.62
N GLY A 898 -52.63 -0.64 -5.89
CA GLY A 898 -52.18 0.18 -7.02
C GLY A 898 -53.28 0.56 -8.01
N GLY A 899 -54.29 1.31 -7.57
CA GLY A 899 -55.26 2.05 -8.41
C GLY A 899 -56.30 1.24 -9.21
N ALA A 900 -55.97 0.03 -9.63
CA ALA A 900 -56.84 -0.95 -10.29
C ALA A 900 -56.32 -2.37 -10.02
N GLY A 901 -56.00 -2.64 -8.75
CA GLY A 901 -55.24 -3.80 -8.30
C GLY A 901 -55.78 -5.14 -8.81
N ALA A 902 -54.91 -5.93 -9.43
CA ALA A 902 -55.22 -7.31 -9.76
C ALA A 902 -55.44 -8.12 -8.46
N VAL A 903 -56.51 -8.92 -8.45
CA VAL A 903 -56.72 -9.95 -7.42
C VAL A 903 -55.73 -11.07 -7.70
N ILE A 904 -54.74 -11.25 -6.81
CA ILE A 904 -53.72 -12.30 -6.94
C ILE A 904 -54.11 -13.59 -6.21
N PHE A 905 -55.00 -13.49 -5.22
CA PHE A 905 -55.66 -14.63 -4.57
C PHE A 905 -57.07 -14.24 -4.15
N SER A 906 -58.01 -15.19 -4.26
CA SER A 906 -59.36 -15.07 -3.70
C SER A 906 -59.94 -16.47 -3.49
N GLY A 907 -60.19 -16.86 -2.24
CA GLY A 907 -60.76 -18.18 -1.95
C GLY A 907 -61.09 -18.42 -0.47
N PRO A 908 -61.75 -19.55 -0.18
CA PRO A 908 -61.99 -20.02 1.18
C PRO A 908 -60.71 -20.54 1.83
N LEU A 909 -60.46 -20.14 3.08
CA LEU A 909 -59.41 -20.66 3.94
C LEU A 909 -60.01 -21.01 5.31
N ASN A 910 -59.53 -22.08 5.94
CA ASN A 910 -59.97 -22.45 7.28
C ASN A 910 -59.01 -21.93 8.32
N THR A 911 -59.54 -21.37 9.41
CA THR A 911 -58.78 -21.09 10.62
C THR A 911 -58.55 -22.35 11.45
N ASP A 912 -57.46 -22.37 12.23
CA ASP A 912 -57.25 -23.32 13.31
C ASP A 912 -58.01 -22.92 14.59
N GLN A 913 -57.83 -23.67 15.68
CA GLN A 913 -58.47 -23.36 16.97
C GLN A 913 -57.99 -22.04 17.60
N ASN A 914 -56.96 -21.40 17.05
CA ASN A 914 -56.42 -20.11 17.48
C ASN A 914 -56.82 -18.94 16.57
N GLY A 915 -57.59 -19.18 15.50
CA GLY A 915 -57.92 -18.14 14.51
C GLY A 915 -56.81 -17.88 13.51
N HIS A 916 -55.85 -18.78 13.36
CA HIS A 916 -54.74 -18.66 12.41
C HIS A 916 -55.01 -19.44 11.12
N PHE A 917 -54.59 -18.90 9.98
CA PHE A 917 -54.57 -19.59 8.69
C PHE A 917 -53.27 -19.29 7.94
N VAL A 918 -52.89 -20.16 7.00
CA VAL A 918 -51.68 -20.00 6.18
C VAL A 918 -52.03 -20.08 4.70
N ILE A 919 -51.47 -19.18 3.92
CA ILE A 919 -51.48 -19.19 2.45
C ILE A 919 -50.07 -19.52 1.98
N THR A 920 -49.93 -20.50 1.08
CA THR A 920 -48.63 -20.92 0.54
C THR A 920 -48.47 -20.54 -0.93
N THR A 921 -47.25 -20.67 -1.47
CA THR A 921 -46.93 -20.32 -2.87
C THR A 921 -47.75 -21.06 -3.92
N SER A 922 -48.25 -22.27 -3.60
CA SER A 922 -49.25 -23.00 -4.40
C SER A 922 -50.48 -22.18 -4.77
N ASP A 923 -50.84 -21.22 -3.91
CA ASP A 923 -52.04 -20.41 -4.00
C ASP A 923 -51.74 -19.00 -4.55
N LEU A 924 -50.46 -18.65 -4.72
CA LEU A 924 -49.96 -17.30 -5.04
C LEU A 924 -48.95 -17.28 -6.22
N PRO A 925 -49.33 -17.77 -7.42
CA PRO A 925 -48.43 -17.76 -8.58
C PRO A 925 -48.08 -16.33 -9.02
N GLY A 926 -46.79 -15.97 -8.98
CA GLY A 926 -46.29 -14.66 -9.40
C GLY A 926 -46.31 -13.56 -8.32
N PHE A 927 -46.36 -13.94 -7.04
CA PHE A 927 -46.23 -12.99 -5.93
C PHE A 927 -44.85 -12.30 -5.90
N THR A 928 -44.85 -10.98 -5.69
CA THR A 928 -43.66 -10.10 -5.60
C THR A 928 -43.78 -9.20 -4.37
N PRO A 929 -42.70 -8.76 -3.71
CA PRO A 929 -42.78 -7.83 -2.58
C PRO A 929 -43.43 -6.50 -2.97
N GLY A 930 -44.22 -5.93 -2.07
CA GLY A 930 -44.96 -4.70 -2.33
C GLY A 930 -46.12 -4.48 -1.37
N LEU A 931 -46.87 -3.39 -1.57
CA LEU A 931 -48.06 -3.09 -0.79
C LEU A 931 -49.26 -3.88 -1.31
N TYR A 932 -49.83 -4.70 -0.45
CA TYR A 932 -51.03 -5.50 -0.72
C TYR A 932 -52.12 -5.20 0.30
N ARG A 933 -53.35 -5.20 -0.19
CA ARG A 933 -54.57 -5.16 0.61
C ARG A 933 -55.09 -6.57 0.78
N LEU A 934 -55.05 -7.05 2.02
CA LEU A 934 -55.58 -8.34 2.44
C LEU A 934 -56.95 -8.09 3.05
N ARG A 935 -57.98 -8.71 2.49
CA ARG A 935 -59.37 -8.59 2.92
C ARG A 935 -59.87 -9.97 3.36
N VAL A 936 -60.49 -10.04 4.52
CA VAL A 936 -61.00 -11.26 5.14
C VAL A 936 -62.45 -11.08 5.58
N LYS A 937 -63.31 -12.09 5.40
CA LYS A 937 -64.72 -12.06 5.80
C LYS A 937 -65.21 -13.47 6.19
N GLY A 938 -65.92 -13.61 7.31
CA GLY A 938 -66.69 -14.81 7.65
C GLY A 938 -68.11 -14.78 7.06
N GLU A 939 -68.88 -15.86 7.24
CA GLU A 939 -70.23 -15.95 6.64
C GLU A 939 -71.22 -14.97 7.26
N HIS A 940 -71.14 -14.77 8.58
CA HIS A 940 -72.00 -13.90 9.39
C HIS A 940 -71.31 -12.59 9.90
N SER A 941 -70.04 -12.37 9.53
CA SER A 941 -69.25 -11.21 9.97
C SER A 941 -69.00 -10.17 8.89
N LEU A 942 -68.80 -8.92 9.31
CA LEU A 942 -68.31 -7.83 8.48
C LEU A 942 -66.87 -8.10 8.05
N ALA A 943 -66.54 -7.78 6.80
CA ALA A 943 -65.19 -7.92 6.30
C ALA A 943 -64.26 -6.93 7.00
N ASN A 944 -63.03 -7.37 7.29
CA ASN A 944 -61.93 -6.46 7.63
C ASN A 944 -60.90 -6.45 6.50
N ALA A 945 -60.13 -5.37 6.39
CA ALA A 945 -59.04 -5.28 5.43
C ALA A 945 -57.86 -4.47 5.97
N VAL A 946 -56.66 -5.00 5.78
CA VAL A 946 -55.39 -4.38 6.16
C VAL A 946 -54.54 -4.17 4.90
N VAL A 947 -53.91 -3.01 4.80
CA VAL A 947 -52.83 -2.79 3.81
C VAL A 947 -51.51 -3.09 4.52
N VAL A 948 -50.76 -4.05 3.97
CA VAL A 948 -49.50 -4.53 4.52
C VAL A 948 -48.43 -4.54 3.42
N LEU A 949 -47.21 -4.15 3.80
CA LEU A 949 -46.03 -4.37 2.97
C LEU A 949 -45.65 -5.84 3.11
N LEU A 950 -45.84 -6.61 2.05
CA LEU A 950 -45.41 -8.00 2.03
C LEU A 950 -43.99 -8.09 1.46
N HIS A 951 -43.18 -8.93 2.10
CA HIS A 951 -41.80 -9.24 1.75
C HIS A 951 -41.72 -10.63 1.08
N TYR A 952 -40.53 -10.99 0.58
CA TYR A 952 -40.21 -12.40 0.31
C TYR A 952 -40.29 -13.23 1.63
N GLY A 953 -40.34 -14.55 1.57
CA GLY A 953 -40.48 -15.40 2.77
C GLY A 953 -41.88 -15.41 3.40
N ALA A 954 -41.95 -15.57 4.73
CA ALA A 954 -43.17 -15.63 5.52
C ALA A 954 -43.60 -14.24 6.02
N ASN A 955 -44.90 -13.97 5.91
CA ASN A 955 -45.49 -12.69 6.24
C ASN A 955 -46.59 -12.89 7.31
N PRO A 956 -46.31 -12.64 8.60
CA PRO A 956 -47.34 -12.64 9.64
C PRO A 956 -48.23 -11.39 9.48
N VAL A 957 -49.55 -11.58 9.43
CA VAL A 957 -50.52 -10.49 9.25
C VAL A 957 -51.66 -10.64 10.26
N ASP A 958 -51.72 -9.72 11.22
CA ASP A 958 -52.90 -9.53 12.07
C ASP A 958 -53.98 -8.79 11.27
N LEU A 959 -55.10 -9.47 11.03
CA LEU A 959 -56.27 -8.95 10.33
C LEU A 959 -57.35 -8.47 11.31
N GLY A 960 -57.04 -8.38 12.60
CA GLY A 960 -57.86 -7.80 13.65
C GLY A 960 -59.14 -8.58 13.94
N MET A 961 -60.11 -7.88 14.53
CA MET A 961 -61.39 -8.46 14.92
C MET A 961 -62.38 -8.47 13.75
N LEU A 962 -62.92 -9.65 13.43
CA LEU A 962 -64.11 -9.78 12.60
C LEU A 962 -65.34 -9.45 13.46
N ILE A 963 -66.13 -8.47 13.01
CA ILE A 963 -67.30 -7.95 13.74
C ILE A 963 -68.54 -8.69 13.28
N GLU A 964 -69.29 -9.29 14.19
CA GLU A 964 -70.46 -10.12 13.88
C GLU A 964 -71.74 -9.32 13.64
N GLY A 965 -72.71 -9.92 12.93
CA GLY A 965 -74.07 -9.39 12.79
C GLY A 965 -74.64 -9.37 11.37
N ASP A 966 -73.88 -9.75 10.35
CA ASP A 966 -74.23 -9.73 8.92
C ASP A 966 -74.92 -11.04 8.49
N ALA A 967 -76.06 -11.36 9.11
CA ALA A 967 -76.83 -12.59 8.89
C ALA A 967 -77.29 -12.83 7.44
N ASN A 968 -77.23 -11.83 6.56
CA ASN A 968 -77.49 -12.03 5.12
C ASN A 968 -76.24 -11.95 4.23
N ASN A 969 -75.04 -11.86 4.82
CA ASN A 969 -73.74 -11.88 4.14
C ASN A 969 -73.63 -10.79 3.05
N ASN A 970 -74.18 -9.58 3.31
CA ASN A 970 -74.09 -8.43 2.38
C ASN A 970 -72.94 -7.49 2.68
N ASN A 971 -72.18 -7.74 3.75
CA ASN A 971 -71.13 -6.88 4.32
C ASN A 971 -71.65 -5.64 5.07
N GLY A 972 -72.86 -5.68 5.64
CA GLY A 972 -73.48 -4.53 6.30
C GLY A 972 -74.67 -4.87 7.21
N VAL A 973 -74.49 -4.63 8.52
CA VAL A 973 -75.47 -4.98 9.56
C VAL A 973 -76.62 -3.97 9.61
N ASN A 974 -77.83 -4.42 9.25
CA ASN A 974 -79.00 -3.56 9.19
C ASN A 974 -80.29 -4.28 9.63
N ILE A 975 -81.45 -3.64 9.37
CA ILE A 975 -82.76 -4.18 9.76
C ILE A 975 -83.08 -5.53 9.10
N THR A 976 -82.45 -5.85 7.96
CA THR A 976 -82.59 -7.13 7.27
C THR A 976 -81.97 -8.26 8.10
N ASP A 977 -80.80 -8.05 8.66
CA ASP A 977 -80.09 -9.00 9.52
C ASP A 977 -80.84 -9.20 10.84
N PHE A 978 -81.29 -8.10 11.45
CA PHE A 978 -82.16 -8.17 12.62
C PHE A 978 -83.44 -8.97 12.35
N SER A 979 -84.00 -8.88 11.13
CA SER A 979 -85.20 -9.64 10.76
C SER A 979 -84.95 -11.14 10.65
N ILE A 980 -83.73 -11.56 10.28
CA ILE A 980 -83.32 -12.97 10.27
C ILE A 980 -83.14 -13.46 11.71
N LEU A 981 -82.39 -12.73 12.53
CA LEU A 981 -82.20 -13.07 13.94
C LEU A 981 -83.51 -13.10 14.71
N ALA A 982 -84.39 -12.12 14.53
CA ALA A 982 -85.69 -12.09 15.21
C ALA A 982 -86.62 -13.24 14.80
N ALA A 983 -86.45 -13.82 13.61
CA ALA A 983 -87.20 -15.00 13.16
C ALA A 983 -86.67 -16.31 13.77
N ALA A 984 -85.36 -16.38 14.06
CA ALA A 984 -84.70 -17.54 14.67
C ALA A 984 -84.53 -17.43 16.21
N PHE A 985 -84.87 -16.30 16.83
CA PHE A 985 -84.60 -16.03 18.24
C PHE A 985 -85.24 -17.06 19.19
N ALA A 986 -84.46 -17.49 20.20
CA ALA A 986 -84.80 -18.53 21.16
C ALA A 986 -85.07 -19.91 20.53
N THR A 987 -84.34 -20.23 19.46
CA THR A 987 -84.26 -21.58 18.88
C THR A 987 -82.83 -22.13 19.00
N ALA A 988 -82.64 -23.41 18.69
CA ALA A 988 -81.36 -24.10 18.75
C ALA A 988 -81.24 -25.11 17.60
N GLU A 989 -80.03 -25.55 17.28
CA GLU A 989 -79.74 -26.45 16.17
C GLU A 989 -80.64 -27.71 16.21
N GLY A 990 -81.22 -28.05 15.07
CA GLY A 990 -82.15 -29.17 14.93
C GLY A 990 -83.60 -28.89 15.34
N LEU A 991 -83.93 -27.70 15.87
CA LEU A 991 -85.31 -27.29 16.16
C LEU A 991 -85.96 -26.54 14.97
N PRO A 992 -87.28 -26.69 14.74
CA PRO A 992 -87.98 -25.92 13.72
C PRO A 992 -87.91 -24.42 13.99
N GLY A 993 -87.41 -23.66 13.02
CA GLY A 993 -87.23 -22.20 13.13
C GLY A 993 -85.78 -21.76 13.37
N TYR A 994 -84.86 -22.70 13.64
CA TYR A 994 -83.43 -22.39 13.67
C TYR A 994 -82.90 -21.99 12.29
N ASP A 995 -82.04 -20.98 12.29
CA ASP A 995 -81.33 -20.46 11.12
C ASP A 995 -79.89 -20.17 11.56
N ALA A 996 -78.93 -20.97 11.10
CA ALA A 996 -77.52 -20.85 11.49
C ALA A 996 -76.92 -19.47 11.21
N ARG A 997 -77.49 -18.72 10.25
CA ARG A 997 -77.06 -17.36 9.91
C ARG A 997 -77.32 -16.33 11.02
N ALA A 998 -78.13 -16.69 12.02
CA ALA A 998 -78.43 -15.86 13.17
C ALA A 998 -77.71 -16.29 14.45
N ASP A 999 -76.98 -17.41 14.42
CA ASP A 999 -76.01 -17.75 15.45
C ASP A 999 -74.70 -17.04 15.09
N PHE A 1000 -74.29 -16.11 15.94
CA PHE A 1000 -73.07 -15.30 15.79
C PHE A 1000 -71.97 -15.75 16.76
N THR A 1001 -72.23 -16.81 17.53
CA THR A 1001 -71.29 -17.35 18.53
C THR A 1001 -70.86 -18.79 18.25
N ASP A 1002 -71.44 -19.39 17.19
CA ASP A 1002 -71.35 -20.79 16.80
C ASP A 1002 -71.52 -21.74 18.01
N ASP A 1003 -72.46 -21.40 18.91
CA ASP A 1003 -72.79 -22.19 20.11
C ASP A 1003 -74.00 -23.15 19.91
N GLY A 1004 -74.67 -23.03 18.77
CA GLY A 1004 -75.83 -23.78 18.35
C GLY A 1004 -77.17 -23.21 18.83
N ILE A 1005 -77.21 -22.01 19.43
CA ILE A 1005 -78.40 -21.45 20.09
C ILE A 1005 -78.56 -19.95 19.81
N VAL A 1006 -79.47 -19.57 18.91
CA VAL A 1006 -79.78 -18.15 18.65
C VAL A 1006 -80.47 -17.51 19.86
N ASN A 1007 -79.75 -16.67 20.61
CA ASN A 1007 -80.18 -16.13 21.89
C ASN A 1007 -79.82 -14.64 22.09
N ILE A 1008 -79.81 -14.18 23.35
CA ILE A 1008 -79.54 -12.79 23.71
C ILE A 1008 -78.07 -12.38 23.46
N SER A 1009 -77.15 -13.34 23.43
CA SER A 1009 -75.74 -13.14 23.05
C SER A 1009 -75.65 -12.64 21.60
N ASP A 1010 -76.29 -13.34 20.66
CA ASP A 1010 -76.31 -13.01 19.24
C ASP A 1010 -77.00 -11.66 18.99
N PHE A 1011 -78.12 -11.43 19.67
CA PHE A 1011 -78.78 -10.12 19.62
C PHE A 1011 -77.85 -9.00 20.12
N SER A 1012 -77.03 -9.26 21.15
CA SER A 1012 -76.09 -8.28 21.69
C SER A 1012 -74.94 -7.99 20.72
N LEU A 1013 -74.45 -9.00 20.00
CA LEU A 1013 -73.45 -8.84 18.93
C LEU A 1013 -74.01 -7.98 17.80
N LEU A 1014 -75.14 -8.36 17.21
CA LEU A 1014 -75.81 -7.60 16.15
C LEU A 1014 -76.19 -6.18 16.58
N ALA A 1015 -76.64 -5.99 17.81
CA ALA A 1015 -76.96 -4.66 18.34
C ALA A 1015 -75.70 -3.78 18.52
N SER A 1016 -74.53 -4.38 18.77
CA SER A 1016 -73.26 -3.66 18.87
C SER A 1016 -72.72 -3.20 17.50
N SER A 1017 -73.02 -3.96 16.45
CA SER A 1017 -72.59 -3.71 15.07
C SER A 1017 -73.66 -3.02 14.19
N PHE A 1018 -74.86 -2.78 14.71
CA PHE A 1018 -75.98 -2.23 13.93
C PHE A 1018 -75.63 -0.90 13.25
N THR A 1019 -75.96 -0.79 11.96
CA THR A 1019 -75.57 0.29 11.02
C THR A 1019 -74.11 0.34 10.58
N GLN A 1020 -73.25 -0.59 11.00
CA GLN A 1020 -71.89 -0.71 10.50
C GLN A 1020 -71.85 -1.44 9.14
N SER A 1021 -70.77 -1.21 8.39
CA SER A 1021 -70.46 -1.89 7.13
C SER A 1021 -68.99 -2.26 7.13
N GLY A 1022 -68.68 -3.45 6.60
CA GLY A 1022 -67.33 -3.98 6.54
C GLY A 1022 -66.47 -3.28 5.49
N ALA A 1023 -65.19 -3.61 5.47
CA ALA A 1023 -64.26 -3.16 4.44
C ALA A 1023 -64.79 -3.50 3.03
N PRO A 1024 -64.69 -2.58 2.06
CA PRO A 1024 -65.17 -2.80 0.69
C PRO A 1024 -64.48 -4.01 0.05
#